data_AF-A0A2T5BNN0-F1
#
_entry.id   AF-A0A2T5BNN0-F1
#
_cell.length_a   1.000
_cell.length_b   1.000
_cell.length_c   1.000
_cell.angle_alpha   90.00
_cell.angle_beta   90.00
_cell.angle_gamma   90.00
#
_symmetry.space_group_name_H-M   'P 1'
#
loop_
_entity.id
_entity.type
_entity.pdbx_description
1 polymer ?
#
loop_
_entity_poly.entity_id
_entity_poly.type
_entity_poly.pdbx_seq_one_letter_code
_entity_poly.pdbx_strand_id
1 'polypeptide(L)'
;MNRHMNTPADNVEVPNPFRQVRERLNLTEKELAERLGTSFYAVVRWERGDSAPPEDIIDALDNLIAAKGTAKSLREAPRSPQVKFASTGARKKTAPLPLFDEEKTKFLDEARNDVLADVFDGVFWGDGEIALSSLLAAHEDPAETTDSAVEKEISAGKNTYTYDAHTYHTKVPPQGIASVISSYLPSGGLVLDPFAGSGMTGVAARYVGCDVILNELSPAASFISYNFCRTMDVGSFHTAIATILDRLAPLRRTLYQTQCRECGIDVEAQFFVWSYILECNHCHEDFVLWDHCRKYGKTVREHKLLKKFPCPHCGEEVNKSYLKRKQQVPVFLGYKCCSKKIVEHPLNEEDLGRINQIQSILTEWEGTYPNLPLPDGVNLGQPKRHGLDSIDKFYTARNLIANAAIWKEIRKIEDSDTAMAAAFAFTSLYQRVTRMSEYRFWGGSGNTANFNVPQISNEANVFITFERKAKSISDHFVTTASAYSGKPSVVTGSATDMSFLPDNSVDLIFTDPPFGANINYSEMNILWESWLGKFTNAAHEAIVNKSQKKDIDDYRELMRKALSEAYRVLRDGHWMILVFMNSSEKVWDALRAAVVDAGFAIEKVSVFDKQHGTFKQFVSENTAGSDLMLHCRKSNAPTRVQTASREPLDVGTFIQGHNSGNIPVLPFLHVKRDAEIDYRLLYSRYLADAIKAEQGVVSFSSFREQAAEILG
;
A
#
# COMPACT_ATOMS: atom_id res chain seq x y z
N MET A 1 -55.82 15.57 -0.21
CA MET A 1 -56.56 14.41 0.35
C MET A 1 -55.53 13.34 0.66
N ASN A 2 -55.48 12.94 1.94
CA ASN A 2 -54.45 12.20 2.66
C ASN A 2 -53.73 11.05 1.92
N ARG A 3 -52.40 10.98 2.11
CA ARG A 3 -51.73 9.86 2.80
C ARG A 3 -50.33 10.29 3.25
N HIS A 4 -50.24 10.73 4.51
CA HIS A 4 -49.04 10.59 5.30
C HIS A 4 -48.73 9.08 5.39
N MET A 5 -47.61 8.65 4.82
CA MET A 5 -47.00 7.39 5.21
C MET A 5 -46.02 7.70 6.33
N ASN A 6 -46.34 7.12 7.48
CA ASN A 6 -45.59 7.18 8.72
C ASN A 6 -44.13 6.80 8.49
N THR A 7 -43.22 7.70 8.83
CA THR A 7 -41.90 7.33 9.32
C THR A 7 -42.08 6.38 10.51
N PRO A 8 -41.44 5.21 10.55
CA PRO A 8 -41.41 4.40 11.76
C PRO A 8 -40.80 5.23 12.89
N ALA A 9 -41.53 5.23 14.01
CA ALA A 9 -41.29 6.02 15.19
C ALA A 9 -39.89 5.81 15.80
N ASP A 10 -39.35 6.91 16.33
CA ASP A 10 -38.53 7.00 17.54
C ASP A 10 -37.89 5.69 18.01
N ASN A 11 -36.81 5.30 17.35
CA ASN A 11 -35.77 4.55 18.05
C ASN A 11 -35.22 5.49 19.12
N VAL A 12 -35.37 5.09 20.38
CA VAL A 12 -34.62 5.67 21.50
C VAL A 12 -33.17 5.80 21.06
N GLU A 13 -32.69 7.03 20.82
CA GLU A 13 -31.30 7.30 20.48
C GLU A 13 -30.47 6.74 21.64
N VAL A 14 -29.88 5.55 21.46
CA VAL A 14 -28.84 5.08 22.35
C VAL A 14 -27.78 6.18 22.34
N PRO A 15 -27.47 6.79 23.50
CA PRO A 15 -26.60 7.96 23.54
C PRO A 15 -25.25 7.64 22.89
N ASN A 16 -25.02 8.20 21.70
CA ASN A 16 -23.77 7.96 20.99
C ASN A 16 -22.63 8.73 21.69
N PRO A 17 -21.64 8.05 22.28
CA PRO A 17 -20.64 8.70 23.11
C PRO A 17 -19.79 9.69 22.31
N PHE A 18 -19.55 9.46 21.02
CA PHE A 18 -18.76 10.37 20.18
C PHE A 18 -19.49 11.68 19.92
N ARG A 19 -20.78 11.58 19.57
CA ARG A 19 -21.64 12.75 19.34
C ARG A 19 -21.76 13.59 20.61
N GLN A 20 -21.95 12.94 21.75
CA GLN A 20 -22.03 13.62 23.05
C GLN A 20 -20.73 14.34 23.41
N VAL A 21 -19.59 13.71 23.20
CA VAL A 21 -18.28 14.32 23.49
C VAL A 21 -17.99 15.47 22.53
N ARG A 22 -18.31 15.31 21.24
CA ARG A 22 -18.19 16.36 20.24
C ARG A 22 -19.00 17.60 20.61
N GLU A 23 -20.28 17.41 20.90
CA GLU A 23 -21.20 18.49 21.29
C GLU A 23 -20.78 19.12 22.62
N ARG A 24 -20.42 18.31 23.63
CA ARG A 24 -19.93 18.80 24.93
C ARG A 24 -18.63 19.61 24.83
N LEU A 25 -17.74 19.25 23.91
CA LEU A 25 -16.45 19.93 23.73
C LEU A 25 -16.49 21.03 22.66
N ASN A 26 -17.65 21.25 22.03
CA ASN A 26 -17.85 22.17 20.91
C ASN A 26 -16.84 21.95 19.78
N LEU A 27 -16.63 20.68 19.42
CA LEU A 27 -15.76 20.26 18.33
C LEU A 27 -16.59 19.98 17.08
N THR A 28 -15.97 20.14 15.92
CA THR A 28 -16.43 19.51 14.68
C THR A 28 -16.03 18.02 14.68
N GLU A 29 -16.69 17.18 13.88
CA GLU A 29 -16.32 15.76 13.71
C GLU A 29 -14.87 15.62 13.25
N LYS A 30 -14.38 16.58 12.45
CA LYS A 30 -12.99 16.64 11.99
C LYS A 30 -12.01 16.92 13.13
N GLU A 31 -12.33 17.90 13.98
CA GLU A 31 -11.48 18.23 15.14
C GLU A 31 -11.50 17.10 16.18
N LEU A 32 -12.64 16.42 16.35
CA LEU A 32 -12.71 15.23 17.19
C LEU A 32 -11.83 14.10 16.61
N ALA A 33 -11.91 13.85 15.30
CA ALA A 33 -11.07 12.85 14.62
C ALA A 33 -9.58 13.16 14.77
N GLU A 34 -9.17 14.41 14.59
CA GLU A 34 -7.79 14.86 14.78
C GLU A 34 -7.30 14.62 16.22
N ARG A 35 -8.15 14.85 17.21
CA ARG A 35 -7.81 14.61 18.63
C ARG A 35 -7.74 13.14 19.00
N LEU A 36 -8.63 12.33 18.43
CA LEU A 36 -8.62 10.87 18.60
C LEU A 36 -7.53 10.19 17.76
N GLY A 37 -6.88 10.91 16.85
CA GLY A 37 -5.85 10.35 15.97
C GLY A 37 -6.41 9.39 14.92
N THR A 38 -7.68 9.52 14.58
CA THR A 38 -8.40 8.67 13.60
C THR A 38 -8.85 9.47 12.38
N SER A 39 -9.49 8.81 11.42
CA SER A 39 -10.05 9.49 10.25
C SER A 39 -11.39 10.16 10.58
N PHE A 40 -11.66 11.29 9.91
CA PHE A 40 -12.97 11.94 9.93
C PHE A 40 -14.11 10.97 9.57
N TYR A 41 -13.88 10.11 8.58
CA TYR A 41 -14.85 9.09 8.16
C TYR A 41 -15.17 8.09 9.27
N ALA A 42 -14.17 7.68 10.05
CA ALA A 42 -14.38 6.75 11.17
C ALA A 42 -15.26 7.36 12.25
N VAL A 43 -15.01 8.62 12.65
CA VAL A 43 -15.85 9.33 13.64
C VAL A 43 -17.31 9.44 13.18
N VAL A 44 -17.53 9.77 11.91
CA VAL A 44 -18.88 9.86 11.35
C VAL A 44 -19.60 8.50 11.36
N ARG A 45 -18.89 7.42 11.02
CA ARG A 45 -19.43 6.05 11.05
C ARG A 45 -19.74 5.59 12.46
N TRP A 46 -18.89 5.92 13.44
CA TRP A 46 -19.15 5.60 14.85
C TRP A 46 -20.33 6.40 15.41
N GLU A 47 -20.46 7.68 15.07
CA GLU A 47 -21.60 8.52 15.48
C GLU A 47 -22.96 7.99 14.99
N ARG A 48 -22.95 7.23 13.89
CA ARG A 48 -24.14 6.63 13.27
C ARG A 48 -24.40 5.19 13.70
N GLY A 49 -23.41 4.53 14.31
CA GLY A 49 -23.49 3.11 14.66
C GLY A 49 -23.13 2.16 13.50
N ASP A 50 -22.56 2.65 12.40
CA ASP A 50 -22.22 1.84 11.22
C ASP A 50 -21.07 0.84 11.49
N SER A 51 -20.26 1.10 12.52
CA SER A 51 -19.14 0.27 12.96
C SER A 51 -18.83 0.55 14.43
N ALA A 52 -18.17 -0.39 15.12
CA ALA A 52 -17.70 -0.16 16.47
C ALA A 52 -16.32 0.55 16.46
N PRO A 53 -16.07 1.51 17.37
CA PRO A 53 -14.75 2.11 17.55
C PRO A 53 -13.78 1.12 18.21
N PRO A 54 -12.50 1.14 17.80
CA PRO A 54 -11.44 0.47 18.54
C PRO A 54 -11.36 0.93 20.01
N GLU A 55 -10.96 0.05 20.90
CA GLU A 55 -10.88 0.30 22.34
C GLU A 55 -9.91 1.43 22.71
N ASP A 56 -8.81 1.58 21.96
CA ASP A 56 -7.87 2.70 22.11
C ASP A 56 -8.52 4.05 21.77
N ILE A 57 -9.49 4.06 20.87
CA ILE A 57 -10.27 5.25 20.54
C ILE A 57 -11.30 5.52 21.62
N ILE A 58 -11.94 4.50 22.19
CA ILE A 58 -12.84 4.64 23.34
C ILE A 58 -12.04 5.23 24.52
N ASP A 59 -10.87 4.66 24.82
CA ASP A 59 -9.96 5.19 25.84
C ASP A 59 -9.53 6.64 25.54
N ALA A 60 -9.20 6.94 24.29
CA ALA A 60 -8.83 8.30 23.88
C ALA A 60 -10.00 9.27 24.06
N LEU A 61 -11.23 8.83 23.76
CA LEU A 61 -12.46 9.59 23.96
C LEU A 61 -12.70 9.84 25.45
N ASP A 62 -12.57 8.81 26.29
CA ASP A 62 -12.72 8.91 27.75
C ASP A 62 -11.66 9.82 28.38
N ASN A 63 -10.41 9.73 27.92
CA ASN A 63 -9.35 10.66 28.31
C ASN A 63 -9.65 12.11 27.89
N LEU A 64 -10.25 12.29 26.70
CA LEU A 64 -10.67 13.60 26.20
C LEU A 64 -11.74 14.22 27.11
N ILE A 65 -12.64 13.39 27.64
CA ILE A 65 -13.68 13.79 28.61
C ILE A 65 -13.05 14.13 29.97
N ALA A 66 -12.13 13.29 30.44
CA ALA A 66 -11.50 13.42 31.75
C ALA A 66 -10.65 14.69 31.88
N ALA A 67 -10.00 15.13 30.80
CA ALA A 67 -9.14 16.31 30.77
C ALA A 67 -9.85 17.67 31.03
N LYS A 68 -11.19 17.71 31.11
CA LYS A 68 -11.97 18.96 31.28
C LYS A 68 -12.91 19.01 32.50
N GLY A 69 -12.96 17.98 33.35
CA GLY A 69 -13.70 18.05 34.62
C GLY A 69 -14.23 16.71 35.11
N THR A 70 -13.98 16.45 36.40
CA THR A 70 -14.34 15.30 37.26
C THR A 70 -15.49 14.40 36.76
N ALA A 71 -15.15 13.20 36.29
CA ALA A 71 -16.05 12.06 36.22
C ALA A 71 -15.31 10.79 36.67
N LYS A 72 -15.98 9.99 37.50
CA LYS A 72 -15.50 8.71 38.06
C LYS A 72 -15.06 7.77 36.93
N SER A 73 -13.82 7.29 37.03
CA SER A 73 -13.29 6.13 36.31
C SER A 73 -14.28 4.97 36.37
N LEU A 74 -14.90 4.66 35.24
CA LEU A 74 -15.60 3.40 35.02
C LEU A 74 -14.64 2.52 34.18
N ARG A 75 -14.32 1.34 34.72
CA ARG A 75 -13.49 0.25 34.17
C ARG A 75 -11.99 0.32 34.48
N GLU A 76 -11.61 -0.40 35.53
CA GLU A 76 -10.30 -1.06 35.60
C GLU A 76 -10.40 -2.35 34.78
N ALA A 77 -10.10 -2.26 33.48
CA ALA A 77 -9.69 -3.41 32.69
C ALA A 77 -8.15 -3.40 32.62
N PRO A 78 -7.48 -4.58 32.59
CA PRO A 78 -6.03 -4.63 32.43
C PRO A 78 -5.64 -3.87 31.16
N ARG A 79 -4.88 -2.78 31.33
CA ARG A 79 -4.44 -1.92 30.23
C ARG A 79 -3.45 -2.69 29.37
N SER A 80 -3.91 -3.18 28.23
CA SER A 80 -3.02 -3.55 27.13
C SER A 80 -2.22 -2.30 26.73
N PRO A 81 -0.91 -2.37 26.47
CA PRO A 81 -0.14 -1.22 26.04
C PRO A 81 -0.77 -0.60 24.79
N GLN A 82 -1.13 0.68 24.85
CA GLN A 82 -1.77 1.37 23.73
C GLN A 82 -0.82 1.44 22.53
N VAL A 83 -1.11 0.65 21.50
CA VAL A 83 -0.32 0.59 20.26
C VAL A 83 -0.59 1.84 19.41
N LYS A 84 0.16 2.92 19.63
CA LYS A 84 -0.01 4.18 18.89
C LYS A 84 1.15 4.51 17.97
N PHE A 85 0.97 4.25 16.68
CA PHE A 85 1.92 4.67 15.64
C PHE A 85 1.77 6.17 15.31
N ALA A 86 2.88 6.83 15.00
CA ALA A 86 2.89 8.26 14.66
C ALA A 86 2.19 8.56 13.32
N SER A 87 1.36 9.62 13.31
CA SER A 87 0.57 10.08 12.15
C SER A 87 0.66 11.61 11.95
N THR A 88 0.22 12.08 10.78
CA THR A 88 0.10 13.52 10.50
C THR A 88 -0.94 14.16 11.42
N GLY A 89 -0.49 14.89 12.44
CA GLY A 89 -1.32 15.50 13.48
C GLY A 89 -0.55 15.75 14.79
N ALA A 90 0.50 14.96 15.05
CA ALA A 90 1.44 15.24 16.13
C ALA A 90 2.40 16.37 15.70
N ARG A 91 2.30 17.54 16.34
CA ARG A 91 3.29 18.63 16.19
C ARG A 91 4.68 18.07 16.49
N LYS A 92 5.59 18.12 15.52
CA LYS A 92 7.02 17.92 15.77
C LYS A 92 7.53 19.06 16.67
N LYS A 93 8.14 18.74 17.80
CA LYS A 93 9.33 19.49 18.21
C LYS A 93 10.43 19.05 17.26
N THR A 94 10.83 19.93 16.34
CA THR A 94 12.11 19.78 15.65
C THR A 94 13.19 19.75 16.73
N ALA A 95 13.75 18.57 17.01
CA ALA A 95 15.03 18.52 17.70
C ALA A 95 16.04 19.22 16.77
N PRO A 96 16.86 20.17 17.27
CA PRO A 96 17.99 20.66 16.50
C PRO A 96 18.87 19.46 16.13
N LEU A 97 19.41 19.47 14.91
CA LEU A 97 20.48 18.55 14.53
C LEU A 97 21.56 18.60 15.63
N PRO A 98 22.09 17.46 16.09
CA PRO A 98 23.16 17.47 17.07
C PRO A 98 24.29 18.37 16.55
N LEU A 99 24.55 19.45 17.28
CA LEU A 99 25.49 20.51 16.89
C LEU A 99 26.96 20.05 16.96
N PHE A 100 27.22 18.85 17.47
CA PHE A 100 28.55 18.27 17.65
C PHE A 100 28.46 16.74 17.60
N ASP A 101 28.34 16.18 16.40
CA ASP A 101 28.91 14.89 16.01
C ASP A 101 28.85 14.84 14.48
N GLU A 102 29.86 15.44 13.84
CA GLU A 102 30.07 15.33 12.39
C GLU A 102 30.66 13.95 12.06
N GLU A 103 29.90 12.87 12.26
CA GLU A 103 30.20 11.65 11.51
C GLU A 103 29.80 11.91 10.05
N LYS A 104 30.76 12.45 9.29
CA LYS A 104 30.60 12.62 7.84
C LYS A 104 30.44 11.24 7.24
N THR A 105 29.26 10.95 6.70
CA THR A 105 29.07 9.78 5.84
C THR A 105 30.16 9.78 4.78
N LYS A 106 30.97 8.71 4.77
CA LYS A 106 32.06 8.57 3.81
C LYS A 106 31.53 8.02 2.50
N PHE A 107 32.17 8.46 1.43
CA PHE A 107 31.89 8.00 0.08
C PHE A 107 33.19 7.46 -0.52
N LEU A 108 33.09 6.31 -1.15
CA LEU A 108 34.09 5.70 -2.01
C LEU A 108 34.35 6.58 -3.23
N ASP A 109 35.58 6.49 -3.76
CA ASP A 109 35.97 7.16 -5.00
C ASP A 109 35.20 6.59 -6.20
N GLU A 110 35.07 5.27 -6.24
CA GLU A 110 34.32 4.52 -7.26
C GLU A 110 33.05 3.90 -6.69
N ALA A 111 32.00 3.82 -7.52
CA ALA A 111 30.75 3.19 -7.14
C ALA A 111 30.91 1.67 -7.07
N ARG A 112 30.34 1.03 -6.05
CA ARG A 112 30.20 -0.43 -6.01
C ARG A 112 29.40 -0.91 -7.21
N ASN A 113 29.67 -2.14 -7.64
CA ASN A 113 28.89 -2.77 -8.70
C ASN A 113 27.44 -2.99 -8.28
N ASP A 114 27.24 -3.56 -7.10
CA ASP A 114 25.94 -3.91 -6.51
C ASP A 114 25.81 -3.26 -5.13
N VAL A 115 24.70 -2.57 -4.87
CA VAL A 115 24.42 -1.93 -3.58
C VAL A 115 24.08 -2.97 -2.49
N LEU A 116 23.69 -4.18 -2.92
CA LEU A 116 23.28 -5.26 -2.03
C LEU A 116 24.43 -6.20 -1.64
N ALA A 117 25.62 -6.04 -2.22
CA ALA A 117 26.71 -7.02 -2.12
C ALA A 117 27.09 -7.40 -0.68
N ASP A 118 27.02 -6.44 0.24
CA ASP A 118 27.43 -6.62 1.65
C ASP A 118 26.25 -6.92 2.58
N VAL A 119 25.03 -6.95 2.05
CA VAL A 119 23.79 -7.02 2.86
C VAL A 119 22.87 -8.14 2.41
N PHE A 120 23.06 -8.75 1.23
CA PHE A 120 22.22 -9.83 0.74
C PHE A 120 23.07 -10.94 0.13
N ASP A 121 23.03 -12.12 0.73
CA ASP A 121 23.81 -13.30 0.28
C ASP A 121 23.06 -14.17 -0.75
N GLY A 122 21.84 -13.78 -1.12
CA GLY A 122 20.95 -14.55 -1.99
C GLY A 122 19.75 -15.15 -1.26
N VAL A 123 19.80 -15.24 0.07
CA VAL A 123 18.73 -15.76 0.94
C VAL A 123 18.50 -14.82 2.12
N PHE A 124 19.53 -14.55 2.93
CA PHE A 124 19.43 -13.74 4.14
C PHE A 124 19.84 -12.28 3.90
N TRP A 125 19.25 -11.40 4.72
CA TRP A 125 19.54 -9.97 4.72
C TRP A 125 20.29 -9.53 5.98
N GLY A 126 21.34 -8.73 5.82
CA GLY A 126 22.26 -8.34 6.89
C GLY A 126 22.89 -9.58 7.54
N ASP A 127 23.00 -9.56 8.87
CA ASP A 127 23.40 -10.74 9.67
C ASP A 127 22.25 -11.75 9.86
N GLY A 128 21.39 -11.92 8.84
CA GLY A 128 20.09 -12.59 8.94
C GLY A 128 20.14 -14.06 9.37
N GLU A 129 21.19 -14.79 8.97
CA GLU A 129 21.42 -16.18 9.38
C GLU A 129 21.74 -16.27 10.88
N ILE A 130 22.65 -15.41 11.37
CA ILE A 130 23.01 -15.32 12.80
C ILE A 130 21.80 -14.86 13.61
N ALA A 131 21.06 -13.86 13.10
CA ALA A 131 19.83 -13.38 13.71
C ALA A 131 18.80 -14.51 13.82
N LEU A 132 18.56 -15.27 12.75
CA LEU A 132 17.65 -16.40 12.76
C LEU A 132 18.05 -17.45 13.81
N SER A 133 19.32 -17.86 13.83
CA SER A 133 19.81 -18.82 14.83
C SER A 133 19.62 -18.31 16.26
N SER A 134 19.85 -17.01 16.49
CA SER A 134 19.67 -16.38 17.80
C SER A 134 18.20 -16.30 18.22
N LEU A 135 17.30 -16.05 17.26
CA LEU A 135 15.85 -16.07 17.49
C LEU A 135 15.39 -17.46 17.88
N LEU A 136 15.75 -18.49 17.11
CA LEU A 136 15.34 -19.87 17.40
C LEU A 136 15.83 -20.34 18.78
N ALA A 137 17.06 -19.96 19.18
CA ALA A 137 17.59 -20.27 20.50
C ALA A 137 16.91 -19.48 21.63
N ALA A 138 16.44 -18.26 21.38
CA ALA A 138 15.72 -17.45 22.37
C ALA A 138 14.27 -17.92 22.59
N HIS A 139 13.72 -18.69 21.65
CA HIS A 139 12.34 -19.18 21.65
C HIS A 139 12.30 -20.72 21.63
N GLU A 140 13.15 -21.38 22.41
CA GLU A 140 13.11 -22.86 22.57
C GLU A 140 11.80 -23.30 23.24
N ASP A 141 11.36 -22.56 24.26
CA ASP A 141 10.09 -22.77 24.95
C ASP A 141 8.94 -22.06 24.23
N PRO A 142 7.74 -22.68 24.13
CA PRO A 142 6.54 -22.03 23.58
C PRO A 142 6.15 -20.77 24.35
N ALA A 143 5.76 -19.72 23.63
CA ALA A 143 5.13 -18.56 24.24
C ALA A 143 3.72 -18.88 24.74
N GLU A 144 3.22 -18.08 25.69
CA GLU A 144 1.82 -18.15 26.11
C GLU A 144 0.91 -17.60 24.99
N THR A 145 -0.14 -18.36 24.65
CA THR A 145 -1.15 -17.96 23.66
C THR A 145 -2.57 -18.21 24.16
N THR A 146 -3.57 -17.67 23.46
CA THR A 146 -4.97 -17.78 23.86
C THR A 146 -5.57 -19.15 23.54
N ASP A 147 -6.45 -19.64 24.40
CA ASP A 147 -7.17 -20.90 24.19
C ASP A 147 -8.27 -20.83 23.13
N SER A 148 -8.75 -19.63 22.80
CA SER A 148 -9.84 -19.40 21.85
C SER A 148 -9.53 -18.24 20.91
N ALA A 149 -10.21 -18.18 19.77
CA ALA A 149 -10.07 -17.09 18.82
C ALA A 149 -10.49 -15.75 19.44
N VAL A 150 -9.72 -14.70 19.18
CA VAL A 150 -9.96 -13.36 19.73
C VAL A 150 -11.27 -12.77 19.17
N GLU A 151 -12.07 -12.14 20.03
CA GLU A 151 -13.41 -11.63 19.70
C GLU A 151 -13.44 -10.27 18.96
N LYS A 152 -12.30 -9.60 18.86
CA LYS A 152 -12.21 -8.17 18.52
C LYS A 152 -12.27 -7.92 17.01
N GLU A 153 -13.26 -7.15 16.54
CA GLU A 153 -13.21 -6.52 15.23
C GLU A 153 -12.09 -5.47 15.20
N ILE A 154 -11.33 -5.40 14.11
CA ILE A 154 -10.17 -4.51 14.01
C ILE A 154 -10.44 -3.44 12.97
N SER A 155 -10.26 -2.19 13.37
CA SER A 155 -10.37 -1.03 12.49
C SER A 155 -9.09 -0.20 12.56
N ALA A 156 -8.37 -0.08 11.45
CA ALA A 156 -7.09 0.63 11.39
C ALA A 156 -6.94 1.48 10.12
N GLY A 157 -6.60 2.76 10.28
CA GLY A 157 -6.42 3.70 9.18
C GLY A 157 -5.03 3.66 8.52
N LYS A 158 -4.94 4.15 7.28
CA LYS A 158 -3.70 4.19 6.47
C LYS A 158 -2.83 5.45 6.70
N ASN A 159 -3.04 6.18 7.80
CA ASN A 159 -2.59 7.57 7.94
C ASN A 159 -1.30 7.73 8.75
N THR A 160 -0.40 6.75 8.73
CA THR A 160 0.83 6.78 9.54
C THR A 160 2.06 7.04 8.70
N TYR A 161 3.08 7.69 9.28
CA TYR A 161 4.34 7.98 8.57
C TYR A 161 4.96 6.69 8.01
N THR A 162 4.91 5.61 8.77
CA THR A 162 5.33 4.26 8.36
C THR A 162 4.56 3.76 7.13
N TYR A 163 3.24 3.91 7.11
CA TYR A 163 2.45 3.46 5.96
C TYR A 163 2.77 4.29 4.69
N ASP A 164 3.12 5.56 4.82
CA ASP A 164 3.45 6.44 3.69
C ASP A 164 4.94 6.45 3.29
N ALA A 165 5.82 5.92 4.13
CA ALA A 165 7.28 5.95 3.95
C ALA A 165 7.72 5.28 2.64
N HIS A 166 7.26 4.07 2.34
CA HIS A 166 7.51 3.38 1.08
C HIS A 166 6.25 2.71 0.56
N THR A 167 5.94 2.85 -0.73
CA THR A 167 4.73 2.23 -1.29
C THR A 167 5.01 0.78 -1.68
N TYR A 168 4.04 -0.10 -1.50
CA TYR A 168 4.08 -1.48 -1.99
C TYR A 168 2.64 -1.95 -2.19
N HIS A 169 2.45 -3.06 -2.90
CA HIS A 169 1.13 -3.62 -3.14
C HIS A 169 0.54 -4.20 -1.85
N THR A 170 -0.79 -4.16 -1.74
CA THR A 170 -1.62 -4.81 -0.70
C THR A 170 -1.33 -4.53 0.78
N LYS A 171 -0.40 -3.63 1.13
CA LYS A 171 -0.01 -3.32 2.52
C LYS A 171 -1.18 -3.21 3.50
N VAL A 172 -1.06 -3.95 4.60
CA VAL A 172 -1.96 -3.87 5.76
C VAL A 172 -1.43 -2.82 6.75
N PRO A 173 -2.28 -1.94 7.32
CA PRO A 173 -1.84 -0.99 8.35
C PRO A 173 -1.26 -1.71 9.58
N PRO A 174 -0.04 -1.35 10.04
CA PRO A 174 0.64 -2.11 11.09
C PRO A 174 -0.03 -1.98 12.46
N GLN A 175 -0.84 -0.93 12.67
CA GLN A 175 -1.60 -0.72 13.90
C GLN A 175 -2.57 -1.89 14.16
N GLY A 176 -3.30 -2.29 13.11
CA GLY A 176 -4.25 -3.39 13.21
C GLY A 176 -3.56 -4.72 13.41
N ILE A 177 -2.42 -4.95 12.72
CA ILE A 177 -1.62 -6.16 12.89
C ILE A 177 -1.08 -6.26 14.33
N ALA A 178 -0.53 -5.16 14.86
CA ALA A 178 0.01 -5.11 16.21
C ALA A 178 -1.06 -5.40 17.27
N SER A 179 -2.29 -4.90 17.08
CA SER A 179 -3.44 -5.25 17.93
C SER A 179 -3.74 -6.76 17.92
N VAL A 180 -3.66 -7.43 16.76
CA VAL A 180 -3.80 -8.89 16.67
C VAL A 180 -2.67 -9.59 17.42
N ILE A 181 -1.42 -9.25 17.11
CA ILE A 181 -0.24 -9.91 17.69
C ILE A 181 -0.29 -9.81 19.22
N SER A 182 -0.53 -8.61 19.78
CA SER A 182 -0.63 -8.43 21.23
C SER A 182 -1.79 -9.19 21.88
N SER A 183 -2.85 -9.50 21.12
CA SER A 183 -3.97 -10.29 21.64
C SER A 183 -3.63 -11.79 21.71
N TYR A 184 -2.82 -12.28 20.77
CA TYR A 184 -2.44 -13.69 20.68
C TYR A 184 -1.14 -14.04 21.42
N LEU A 185 -0.25 -13.07 21.59
CA LEU A 185 1.03 -13.18 22.27
C LEU A 185 1.19 -12.03 23.29
N PRO A 186 0.40 -12.02 24.38
CA PRO A 186 0.40 -10.92 25.34
C PRO A 186 1.74 -10.75 26.07
N SER A 187 2.52 -11.83 26.18
CA SER A 187 3.82 -11.87 26.87
C SER A 187 5.02 -11.80 25.90
N GLY A 188 4.78 -11.52 24.62
CA GLY A 188 5.78 -11.65 23.56
C GLY A 188 5.87 -13.07 22.99
N GLY A 189 6.75 -13.28 22.00
CA GLY A 189 6.95 -14.56 21.32
C GLY A 189 7.55 -14.37 19.93
N LEU A 190 7.64 -15.46 19.17
CA LEU A 190 8.17 -15.50 17.81
C LEU A 190 7.04 -15.54 16.78
N VAL A 191 6.94 -14.47 16.00
CA VAL A 191 5.97 -14.32 14.91
C VAL A 191 6.60 -14.72 13.57
N LEU A 192 5.85 -15.40 12.71
CA LEU A 192 6.24 -15.68 11.33
C LEU A 192 5.25 -15.06 10.34
N ASP A 193 5.77 -14.43 9.30
CA ASP A 193 5.02 -14.09 8.09
C ASP A 193 5.66 -14.79 6.87
N PRO A 194 5.05 -15.86 6.33
CA PRO A 194 5.57 -16.58 5.16
C PRO A 194 5.39 -15.82 3.83
N PHE A 195 4.57 -14.76 3.81
CA PHE A 195 4.27 -13.91 2.65
C PHE A 195 4.48 -12.43 3.02
N ALA A 196 5.68 -12.11 3.52
CA ALA A 196 5.91 -10.86 4.24
C ALA A 196 5.67 -9.58 3.42
N GLY A 197 5.75 -9.64 2.09
CA GLY A 197 5.54 -8.49 1.22
C GLY A 197 6.42 -7.30 1.63
N SER A 198 5.82 -6.20 2.04
CA SER A 198 6.57 -5.03 2.51
C SER A 198 7.03 -5.07 3.97
N GLY A 199 6.79 -6.17 4.69
CA GLY A 199 7.21 -6.35 6.08
C GLY A 199 6.33 -5.68 7.13
N MET A 200 5.06 -5.36 6.83
CA MET A 200 4.19 -4.68 7.81
C MET A 200 3.95 -5.51 9.07
N THR A 201 3.93 -6.84 8.95
CA THR A 201 3.89 -7.77 10.08
C THR A 201 5.13 -7.63 10.96
N GLY A 202 6.31 -7.48 10.36
CA GLY A 202 7.55 -7.25 11.09
C GLY A 202 7.56 -5.91 11.82
N VAL A 203 7.11 -4.84 11.16
CA VAL A 203 6.95 -3.53 11.79
C VAL A 203 6.03 -3.61 13.01
N ALA A 204 4.92 -4.34 12.89
CA ALA A 204 3.96 -4.52 13.98
C ALA A 204 4.53 -5.35 15.14
N ALA A 205 5.08 -6.54 14.84
CA ALA A 205 5.66 -7.46 15.82
C ALA A 205 6.76 -6.78 16.63
N ARG A 206 7.75 -6.17 15.96
CA ARG A 206 8.86 -5.48 16.62
C ARG A 206 8.40 -4.33 17.51
N TYR A 207 7.36 -3.60 17.10
CA TYR A 207 6.82 -2.47 17.84
C TYR A 207 6.13 -2.90 19.15
N VAL A 208 5.53 -4.10 19.17
CA VAL A 208 4.90 -4.65 20.38
C VAL A 208 5.81 -5.59 21.17
N GLY A 209 7.10 -5.66 20.82
CA GLY A 209 8.10 -6.45 21.53
C GLY A 209 8.14 -7.94 21.18
N CYS A 210 7.49 -8.36 20.09
CA CYS A 210 7.65 -9.71 19.56
C CYS A 210 8.83 -9.77 18.59
N ASP A 211 9.54 -10.89 18.63
CA ASP A 211 10.52 -11.23 17.60
C ASP A 211 9.80 -11.73 16.35
N VAL A 212 10.44 -11.61 15.19
CA VAL A 212 9.75 -11.88 13.93
C VAL A 212 10.67 -12.45 12.85
N ILE A 213 10.17 -13.46 12.14
CA ILE A 213 10.76 -14.00 10.93
C ILE A 213 9.85 -13.62 9.76
N LEU A 214 10.44 -13.00 8.74
CA LEU A 214 9.75 -12.56 7.54
C LEU A 214 10.32 -13.32 6.35
N ASN A 215 9.51 -14.15 5.71
CA ASN A 215 9.87 -14.83 4.47
C ASN A 215 9.10 -14.23 3.30
N GLU A 216 9.79 -13.96 2.20
CA GLU A 216 9.17 -13.39 1.01
C GLU A 216 9.89 -13.86 -0.26
N LEU A 217 9.13 -14.21 -1.28
CA LEU A 217 9.67 -14.73 -2.54
C LEU A 217 10.41 -13.65 -3.34
N SER A 218 9.95 -12.40 -3.26
CA SER A 218 10.48 -11.29 -4.04
C SER A 218 11.68 -10.61 -3.39
N PRO A 219 12.86 -10.55 -4.04
CA PRO A 219 14.00 -9.78 -3.54
C PRO A 219 13.69 -8.30 -3.33
N ALA A 220 12.85 -7.70 -4.18
CA ALA A 220 12.47 -6.29 -4.03
C ALA A 220 11.55 -6.07 -2.82
N ALA A 221 10.66 -7.01 -2.54
CA ALA A 221 9.77 -6.96 -1.39
C ALA A 221 10.55 -7.22 -0.10
N SER A 222 11.45 -8.21 -0.09
CA SER A 222 12.38 -8.46 1.02
C SER A 222 13.29 -7.26 1.29
N PHE A 223 13.80 -6.59 0.25
CA PHE A 223 14.54 -5.33 0.38
C PHE A 223 13.72 -4.25 1.11
N ILE A 224 12.45 -4.08 0.73
CA ILE A 224 11.53 -3.12 1.35
C ILE A 224 11.26 -3.52 2.81
N SER A 225 11.00 -4.81 3.05
CA SER A 225 10.74 -5.40 4.37
C SER A 225 11.93 -5.20 5.32
N TYR A 226 13.14 -5.52 4.86
CA TYR A 226 14.39 -5.33 5.59
C TYR A 226 14.57 -3.88 6.03
N ASN A 227 14.33 -2.91 5.13
CA ASN A 227 14.49 -1.49 5.45
C ASN A 227 13.39 -0.94 6.36
N PHE A 228 12.16 -1.45 6.27
CA PHE A 228 11.10 -1.09 7.21
C PHE A 228 11.37 -1.65 8.60
N CYS A 229 11.95 -2.84 8.68
CA CYS A 229 12.11 -3.55 9.94
C CYS A 229 13.45 -3.27 10.61
N ARG A 230 14.22 -2.25 10.23
CA ARG A 230 15.51 -1.93 10.86
C ARG A 230 15.50 -0.57 11.55
N THR A 231 16.38 -0.41 12.52
CA THR A 231 16.76 0.91 13.04
C THR A 231 17.79 1.55 12.11
N MET A 232 17.95 2.87 12.21
CA MET A 232 18.92 3.61 11.40
C MET A 232 19.46 4.79 12.20
N ASP A 233 20.78 5.03 12.12
CA ASP A 233 21.31 6.33 12.51
C ASP A 233 20.84 7.41 11.53
N VAL A 234 19.92 8.25 12.01
CA VAL A 234 19.27 9.25 11.18
C VAL A 234 20.25 10.38 10.82
N GLY A 235 21.29 10.63 11.62
CA GLY A 235 22.34 11.60 11.32
C GLY A 235 23.12 11.25 10.07
N SER A 236 23.62 10.01 10.00
CA SER A 236 24.29 9.46 8.81
C SER A 236 23.37 9.45 7.60
N PHE A 237 22.11 9.03 7.75
CA PHE A 237 21.14 9.06 6.66
C PHE A 237 20.92 10.48 6.09
N HIS A 238 20.73 11.49 6.95
CA HIS A 238 20.55 12.88 6.51
C HIS A 238 21.79 13.42 5.81
N THR A 239 22.97 13.16 6.38
CA THR A 239 24.26 13.59 5.81
C THR A 239 24.50 12.97 4.44
N ALA A 240 24.19 11.68 4.27
CA ALA A 240 24.29 10.99 2.98
C ALA A 240 23.39 11.63 1.92
N ILE A 241 22.11 11.86 2.24
CA ILE A 241 21.14 12.44 1.31
C ILE A 241 21.56 13.86 0.91
N ALA A 242 21.96 14.69 1.87
CA ALA A 242 22.45 16.04 1.61
C ALA A 242 23.68 16.02 0.70
N THR A 243 24.66 15.16 1.00
CA THR A 243 25.89 15.02 0.20
C THR A 243 25.62 14.58 -1.23
N ILE A 244 24.70 13.63 -1.45
CA ILE A 244 24.27 13.20 -2.80
C ILE A 244 23.68 14.39 -3.57
N LEU A 245 22.76 15.13 -2.93
CA LEU A 245 22.09 16.27 -3.57
C LEU A 245 23.07 17.40 -3.90
N ASP A 246 24.04 17.68 -3.03
CA ASP A 246 25.07 18.69 -3.24
C ASP A 246 26.01 18.32 -4.39
N ARG A 247 26.49 17.07 -4.42
CA ARG A 247 27.34 16.55 -5.52
C ARG A 247 26.62 16.61 -6.87
N LEU A 248 25.32 16.35 -6.88
CA LEU A 248 24.51 16.33 -8.09
C LEU A 248 23.86 17.69 -8.42
N ALA A 249 24.12 18.75 -7.64
CA ALA A 249 23.55 20.08 -7.87
C ALA A 249 23.86 20.68 -9.26
N PRO A 250 25.05 20.48 -9.87
CA PRO A 250 25.29 20.90 -11.26
C PRO A 250 24.40 20.15 -12.25
N LEU A 251 24.33 18.82 -12.15
CA LEU A 251 23.48 18.00 -13.03
C LEU A 251 21.99 18.35 -12.86
N ARG A 252 21.54 18.55 -11.61
CA ARG A 252 20.19 18.99 -11.29
C ARG A 252 19.81 20.29 -12.01
N ARG A 253 20.72 21.28 -12.03
CA ARG A 253 20.53 22.53 -12.79
C ARG A 253 20.46 22.27 -14.29
N THR A 254 21.40 21.50 -14.85
CA THR A 254 21.38 21.14 -16.28
C THR A 254 20.07 20.48 -16.70
N LEU A 255 19.52 19.61 -15.85
CA LEU A 255 18.31 18.86 -16.16
C LEU A 255 17.02 19.67 -15.96
N TYR A 256 16.90 20.44 -14.89
CA TYR A 256 15.62 21.01 -14.45
C TYR A 256 15.55 22.55 -14.44
N GLN A 257 16.55 23.27 -14.93
CA GLN A 257 16.48 24.74 -15.01
C GLN A 257 15.59 25.19 -16.18
N THR A 258 14.78 26.22 -15.95
CA THR A 258 14.01 27.00 -16.95
C THR A 258 14.07 28.49 -16.58
N GLN A 259 13.52 29.37 -17.40
CA GLN A 259 13.44 30.81 -17.11
C GLN A 259 12.04 31.20 -16.62
N CYS A 260 11.97 31.96 -15.54
CA CYS A 260 10.73 32.49 -15.03
C CYS A 260 10.08 33.47 -16.04
N ARG A 261 8.84 33.21 -16.45
CA ARG A 261 8.07 34.05 -17.38
C ARG A 261 7.71 35.42 -16.83
N GLU A 262 7.73 35.57 -15.51
CA GLU A 262 7.35 36.82 -14.85
C GLU A 262 8.53 37.76 -14.62
N CYS A 263 9.71 37.24 -14.25
CA CYS A 263 10.87 38.07 -13.90
C CYS A 263 12.16 37.75 -14.66
N GLY A 264 12.16 36.77 -15.55
CA GLY A 264 13.30 36.45 -16.42
C GLY A 264 14.49 35.75 -15.74
N ILE A 265 14.42 35.47 -14.44
CA ILE A 265 15.50 34.76 -13.73
C ILE A 265 15.42 33.26 -13.97
N ASP A 266 16.57 32.58 -13.90
CA ASP A 266 16.61 31.11 -13.89
C ASP A 266 15.93 30.53 -12.65
N VAL A 267 15.12 29.50 -12.86
CA VAL A 267 14.33 28.82 -11.83
C VAL A 267 14.31 27.32 -12.07
N GLU A 268 14.22 26.55 -10.98
CA GLU A 268 14.03 25.10 -11.04
C GLU A 268 12.58 24.71 -11.37
N ALA A 269 12.41 24.00 -12.47
CA ALA A 269 11.17 23.32 -12.83
C ALA A 269 10.86 22.20 -11.83
N GLN A 270 9.61 22.20 -11.35
CA GLN A 270 9.07 21.19 -10.45
C GLN A 270 8.57 19.96 -11.22
N PHE A 271 8.06 20.17 -12.43
CA PHE A 271 7.64 19.12 -13.35
C PHE A 271 7.50 19.64 -14.79
N PHE A 272 7.43 18.70 -15.71
CA PHE A 272 7.02 18.90 -17.10
C PHE A 272 5.80 18.03 -17.41
N VAL A 273 4.96 18.49 -18.32
CA VAL A 273 3.79 17.75 -18.81
C VAL A 273 4.07 17.28 -20.22
N TRP A 274 3.79 16.01 -20.46
CA TRP A 274 3.99 15.37 -21.75
C TRP A 274 2.66 14.80 -22.25
N SER A 275 2.36 14.96 -23.53
CA SER A 275 1.12 14.50 -24.15
C SER A 275 1.41 13.76 -25.45
N TYR A 276 0.58 12.80 -25.81
CA TYR A 276 0.71 12.11 -27.10
C TYR A 276 0.12 12.94 -28.23
N ILE A 277 0.78 12.87 -29.39
CA ILE A 277 0.14 13.11 -30.69
C ILE A 277 -0.78 11.93 -30.96
N LEU A 278 -2.04 12.22 -31.28
CA LEU A 278 -3.04 11.22 -31.61
C LEU A 278 -3.48 11.38 -33.07
N GLU A 279 -3.75 10.24 -33.71
CA GLU A 279 -4.34 10.17 -35.05
C GLU A 279 -5.86 10.03 -34.92
N CYS A 280 -6.62 10.89 -35.61
CA CYS A 280 -8.07 10.80 -35.66
C CYS A 280 -8.55 9.52 -36.38
N ASN A 281 -9.52 8.80 -35.81
CA ASN A 281 -10.10 7.60 -36.42
C ASN A 281 -11.18 7.89 -37.49
N HIS A 282 -11.42 9.17 -37.83
CA HIS A 282 -12.37 9.59 -38.87
C HIS A 282 -11.65 10.22 -40.07
N CYS A 283 -10.79 11.21 -39.83
CA CYS A 283 -10.10 11.94 -40.89
C CYS A 283 -8.60 11.62 -40.99
N HIS A 284 -8.05 10.78 -40.10
CA HIS A 284 -6.63 10.38 -40.08
C HIS A 284 -5.60 11.49 -39.86
N GLU A 285 -6.04 12.72 -39.60
CA GLU A 285 -5.17 13.84 -39.26
C GLU A 285 -4.67 13.76 -37.81
N ASP A 286 -3.44 14.26 -37.62
CA ASP A 286 -2.75 14.28 -36.33
C ASP A 286 -3.03 15.54 -35.52
N PHE A 287 -3.13 15.40 -34.20
CA PHE A 287 -3.22 16.53 -33.29
C PHE A 287 -2.62 16.21 -31.91
N VAL A 288 -2.18 17.25 -31.19
CA VAL A 288 -1.66 17.12 -29.83
C VAL A 288 -2.84 17.04 -28.86
N LEU A 289 -2.98 15.92 -28.13
CA LEU A 289 -4.12 15.70 -27.24
C LEU A 289 -4.31 16.82 -26.22
N TRP A 290 -3.21 17.39 -25.71
CA TRP A 290 -3.23 18.43 -24.67
C TRP A 290 -4.07 19.65 -25.07
N ASP A 291 -4.03 20.04 -26.33
CA ASP A 291 -4.65 21.29 -26.79
C ASP A 291 -6.17 21.20 -26.94
N HIS A 292 -6.71 19.99 -26.99
CA HIS A 292 -8.13 19.77 -27.31
C HIS A 292 -8.91 19.05 -26.20
N CYS A 293 -8.23 18.43 -25.22
CA CYS A 293 -8.91 17.65 -24.19
C CYS A 293 -9.08 18.37 -22.84
N ARG A 294 -8.61 19.61 -22.69
CA ARG A 294 -8.69 20.35 -21.42
C ARG A 294 -10.00 21.13 -21.31
N LYS A 295 -10.67 21.02 -20.16
CA LYS A 295 -11.79 21.88 -19.78
C LYS A 295 -11.52 22.51 -18.42
N TYR A 296 -11.40 23.83 -18.39
CA TYR A 296 -11.23 24.59 -17.15
C TYR A 296 -12.60 24.90 -16.52
N GLY A 297 -12.64 24.84 -15.20
CA GLY A 297 -13.79 25.20 -14.37
C GLY A 297 -13.49 26.44 -13.54
N LYS A 298 -14.39 26.81 -12.61
CA LYS A 298 -14.17 27.95 -11.72
C LYS A 298 -13.13 27.65 -10.64
N THR A 299 -13.00 26.38 -10.29
CA THR A 299 -12.04 25.88 -9.30
C THR A 299 -11.16 24.79 -9.90
N VAL A 300 -9.95 24.60 -9.35
CA VAL A 300 -9.00 23.57 -9.81
C VAL A 300 -9.62 22.16 -9.78
N ARG A 301 -10.54 21.89 -8.85
CA ARG A 301 -11.25 20.61 -8.75
C ARG A 301 -12.27 20.38 -9.87
N GLU A 302 -12.73 21.46 -10.51
CA GLU A 302 -13.65 21.39 -11.65
C GLU A 302 -12.90 21.23 -12.99
N HIS A 303 -11.57 21.37 -13.00
CA HIS A 303 -10.77 21.15 -14.21
C HIS A 303 -10.83 19.68 -14.61
N LYS A 304 -10.99 19.40 -15.91
CA LYS A 304 -11.13 18.04 -16.44
C LYS A 304 -10.27 17.83 -17.68
N LEU A 305 -9.71 16.63 -17.78
CA LEU A 305 -9.21 16.07 -19.03
C LEU A 305 -10.32 15.23 -19.65
N LEU A 306 -10.98 15.76 -20.66
CA LEU A 306 -12.12 15.16 -21.35
C LEU A 306 -11.75 13.78 -21.93
N LYS A 307 -12.70 12.85 -21.88
CA LYS A 307 -12.60 11.54 -22.55
C LYS A 307 -13.07 11.62 -24.01
N LYS A 308 -14.06 12.47 -24.27
CA LYS A 308 -14.66 12.74 -25.58
C LYS A 308 -14.61 14.23 -25.90
N PHE A 309 -14.32 14.59 -27.13
CA PHE A 309 -14.24 15.96 -27.62
C PHE A 309 -14.30 15.97 -29.17
N PRO A 310 -14.68 17.09 -29.81
CA PRO A 310 -14.66 17.18 -31.27
C PRO A 310 -13.23 17.18 -31.81
N CYS A 311 -12.98 16.45 -32.89
CA CYS A 311 -11.71 16.47 -33.61
C CYS A 311 -11.42 17.89 -34.12
N PRO A 312 -10.19 18.42 -33.94
CA PRO A 312 -9.85 19.77 -34.40
C PRO A 312 -9.86 19.96 -35.92
N HIS A 313 -9.80 18.86 -36.68
CA HIS A 313 -9.70 18.89 -38.15
C HIS A 313 -11.05 18.64 -38.84
N CYS A 314 -11.82 17.64 -38.38
CA CYS A 314 -13.09 17.25 -39.01
C CYS A 314 -14.34 17.56 -38.17
N GLY A 315 -14.21 17.97 -36.91
CA GLY A 315 -15.34 18.28 -36.03
C GLY A 315 -16.08 17.08 -35.43
N GLU A 316 -15.87 15.87 -35.95
CA GLU A 316 -16.49 14.64 -35.43
C GLU A 316 -16.10 14.35 -33.97
N GLU A 317 -17.04 13.82 -33.17
CA GLU A 317 -16.78 13.47 -31.77
C GLU A 317 -15.83 12.25 -31.70
N VAL A 318 -14.64 12.46 -31.14
CA VAL A 318 -13.66 11.40 -30.90
C VAL A 318 -13.60 11.00 -29.43
N ASN A 319 -13.31 9.72 -29.16
CA ASN A 319 -12.97 9.23 -27.82
C ASN A 319 -11.49 8.90 -27.75
N LYS A 320 -10.74 9.61 -26.91
CA LYS A 320 -9.27 9.48 -26.82
C LYS A 320 -8.78 8.05 -26.54
N SER A 321 -9.59 7.21 -25.89
CA SER A 321 -9.20 5.82 -25.57
C SER A 321 -9.09 4.92 -26.80
N TYR A 322 -9.70 5.32 -27.94
CA TYR A 322 -9.69 4.56 -29.19
C TYR A 322 -8.74 5.12 -30.24
N LEU A 323 -8.12 6.27 -29.97
CA LEU A 323 -7.22 6.92 -30.91
C LEU A 323 -5.83 6.30 -30.84
N LYS A 324 -5.21 6.15 -32.01
CA LYS A 324 -3.84 5.63 -32.14
C LYS A 324 -2.86 6.65 -31.57
N ARG A 325 -1.98 6.19 -30.68
CA ARG A 325 -0.91 7.00 -30.11
C ARG A 325 0.29 7.00 -31.07
N LYS A 326 0.81 8.18 -31.38
CA LYS A 326 2.08 8.37 -32.09
C LYS A 326 3.17 8.75 -31.08
N GLN A 327 3.97 9.78 -31.37
CA GLN A 327 5.01 10.26 -30.48
C GLN A 327 4.47 11.06 -29.29
N GLN A 328 5.23 11.10 -28.21
CA GLN A 328 4.96 11.97 -27.07
C GLN A 328 5.73 13.28 -27.22
N VAL A 329 5.09 14.40 -26.90
CA VAL A 329 5.68 15.75 -26.98
C VAL A 329 5.51 16.49 -25.64
N PRO A 330 6.48 17.33 -25.24
CA PRO A 330 6.33 18.18 -24.07
C PRO A 330 5.34 19.31 -24.39
N VAL A 331 4.45 19.62 -23.46
CA VAL A 331 3.33 20.57 -23.70
C VAL A 331 3.20 21.66 -22.64
N PHE A 332 3.72 21.42 -21.43
CA PHE A 332 3.64 22.39 -20.33
C PHE A 332 4.77 22.16 -19.32
N LEU A 333 5.05 23.14 -18.48
CA LEU A 333 5.94 22.99 -17.33
C LEU A 333 5.43 23.79 -16.13
N GLY A 334 5.86 23.42 -14.93
CA GLY A 334 5.50 24.11 -13.70
C GLY A 334 6.71 24.42 -12.83
N TYR A 335 6.79 25.64 -12.28
CA TYR A 335 7.84 26.08 -11.36
C TYR A 335 7.33 26.99 -10.24
N LYS A 336 8.17 27.27 -9.24
CA LYS A 336 7.91 28.26 -8.18
C LYS A 336 8.99 29.35 -8.23
N CYS A 337 8.60 30.60 -8.46
CA CYS A 337 9.52 31.75 -8.51
C CYS A 337 8.93 32.98 -7.80
N CYS A 338 8.19 33.82 -8.53
CA CYS A 338 7.57 35.05 -8.00
C CYS A 338 6.36 34.78 -7.08
N SER A 339 5.91 33.52 -7.03
CA SER A 339 4.81 33.06 -6.20
C SER A 339 5.26 31.87 -5.34
N LYS A 340 4.70 31.77 -4.14
CA LYS A 340 4.86 30.58 -3.28
C LYS A 340 4.12 29.35 -3.84
N LYS A 341 3.18 29.56 -4.76
CA LYS A 341 2.45 28.50 -5.46
C LYS A 341 3.18 28.12 -6.74
N ILE A 342 2.99 26.88 -7.19
CA ILE A 342 3.44 26.47 -8.52
C ILE A 342 2.63 27.28 -9.54
N VAL A 343 3.33 27.94 -10.45
CA VAL A 343 2.77 28.52 -11.67
C VAL A 343 3.10 27.59 -12.82
N GLU A 344 2.20 27.50 -13.78
CA GLU A 344 2.32 26.60 -14.92
C GLU A 344 2.27 27.39 -16.23
N HIS A 345 3.16 27.06 -17.17
CA HIS A 345 3.34 27.81 -18.41
C HIS A 345 3.60 26.88 -19.61
N PRO A 346 3.25 27.31 -20.84
CA PRO A 346 3.76 26.67 -22.05
C PRO A 346 5.29 26.71 -22.12
N LEU A 347 5.86 25.74 -22.83
CA LEU A 347 7.30 25.74 -23.14
C LEU A 347 7.61 26.85 -24.16
N ASN A 348 8.77 27.49 -24.00
CA ASN A 348 9.33 28.37 -25.03
C ASN A 348 10.40 27.61 -25.86
N GLU A 349 10.98 28.28 -26.87
CA GLU A 349 12.01 27.68 -27.73
C GLU A 349 13.25 27.23 -26.94
N GLU A 350 13.62 27.97 -25.89
CA GLU A 350 14.76 27.63 -25.05
C GLU A 350 14.52 26.33 -24.26
N ASP A 351 13.33 26.14 -23.69
CA ASP A 351 12.99 24.89 -22.99
C ASP A 351 13.02 23.69 -23.94
N LEU A 352 12.49 23.86 -25.16
CA LEU A 352 12.50 22.84 -26.19
C LEU A 352 13.94 22.50 -26.61
N GLY A 353 14.78 23.51 -26.78
CA GLY A 353 16.21 23.36 -27.05
C GLY A 353 16.92 22.56 -25.94
N ARG A 354 16.68 22.89 -24.67
CA ARG A 354 17.23 22.16 -23.52
C ARG A 354 16.75 20.71 -23.45
N ILE A 355 15.46 20.45 -23.72
CA ILE A 355 14.92 19.08 -23.77
C ILE A 355 15.65 18.24 -24.84
N ASN A 356 15.85 18.80 -26.04
CA ASN A 356 16.57 18.12 -27.12
C ASN A 356 18.05 17.88 -26.77
N GLN A 357 18.69 18.84 -26.10
CA GLN A 357 20.06 18.67 -25.61
C GLN A 357 20.16 17.53 -24.59
N ILE A 358 19.23 17.45 -23.64
CA ILE A 358 19.19 16.37 -22.64
C ILE A 358 19.02 15.00 -23.31
N GLN A 359 18.23 14.91 -24.37
CA GLN A 359 18.08 13.68 -25.15
C GLN A 359 19.41 13.23 -25.76
N SER A 360 20.28 14.18 -26.13
CA SER A 360 21.62 13.89 -26.67
C SER A 360 22.58 13.43 -25.56
N ILE A 361 22.54 14.09 -24.40
CA ILE A 361 23.37 13.76 -23.22
C ILE A 361 23.07 12.36 -22.69
N LEU A 362 21.86 11.82 -22.89
CA LEU A 362 21.50 10.47 -22.44
C LEU A 362 22.48 9.39 -22.93
N THR A 363 23.09 9.58 -24.10
CA THR A 363 24.09 8.66 -24.67
C THR A 363 25.34 8.54 -23.79
N GLU A 364 25.75 9.60 -23.10
CA GLU A 364 26.88 9.60 -22.16
C GLU A 364 26.62 8.77 -20.89
N TRP A 365 25.34 8.42 -20.66
CA TRP A 365 24.90 7.64 -19.51
C TRP A 365 24.59 6.18 -19.87
N GLU A 366 24.78 5.75 -21.11
CA GLU A 366 24.58 4.36 -21.51
C GLU A 366 25.38 3.39 -20.63
N GLY A 367 24.76 2.27 -20.24
CA GLY A 367 25.36 1.29 -19.32
C GLY A 367 25.34 1.66 -17.84
N THR A 368 24.81 2.84 -17.45
CA THR A 368 24.71 3.26 -16.04
C THR A 368 23.33 3.03 -15.42
N TYR A 369 22.35 2.63 -16.23
CA TYR A 369 20.96 2.38 -15.84
C TYR A 369 20.46 1.05 -16.45
N PRO A 370 19.42 0.43 -15.87
CA PRO A 370 18.83 -0.77 -16.44
C PRO A 370 18.11 -0.49 -17.76
N ASN A 371 18.40 -1.29 -18.78
CA ASN A 371 17.81 -1.23 -20.12
C ASN A 371 17.23 -2.59 -20.58
N LEU A 372 16.92 -3.47 -19.63
CA LEU A 372 16.45 -4.82 -19.90
C LEU A 372 15.13 -4.80 -20.70
N PRO A 373 14.97 -5.67 -21.71
CA PRO A 373 13.68 -5.87 -22.36
C PRO A 373 12.63 -6.34 -21.37
N LEU A 374 11.39 -5.87 -21.52
CA LEU A 374 10.28 -6.35 -20.69
C LEU A 374 9.98 -7.82 -21.01
N PRO A 375 9.79 -8.68 -20.00
CA PRO A 375 9.27 -10.03 -20.22
C PRO A 375 7.79 -9.99 -20.62
N ASP A 376 7.27 -11.11 -21.12
CA ASP A 376 5.85 -11.24 -21.36
C ASP A 376 5.09 -11.33 -20.04
N GLY A 377 3.95 -10.65 -19.97
CA GLY A 377 3.21 -10.50 -18.72
C GLY A 377 1.83 -9.92 -18.94
N VAL A 378 0.92 -10.24 -18.03
CA VAL A 378 -0.47 -9.75 -18.05
C VAL A 378 -0.50 -8.24 -17.84
N ASN A 379 0.23 -7.74 -16.84
CA ASN A 379 0.34 -6.33 -16.54
C ASN A 379 1.38 -5.62 -17.41
N LEU A 380 2.38 -6.34 -17.92
CA LEU A 380 3.42 -5.80 -18.81
C LEU A 380 2.95 -5.59 -20.26
N GLY A 381 1.88 -6.26 -20.67
CA GLY A 381 1.38 -6.20 -22.04
C GLY A 381 0.88 -4.81 -22.47
N GLN A 382 0.28 -4.01 -21.58
CA GLN A 382 -0.18 -2.67 -21.92
C GLN A 382 0.99 -1.68 -22.13
N PRO A 383 1.99 -1.62 -21.24
CA PRO A 383 3.24 -0.89 -21.49
C PRO A 383 3.90 -1.25 -22.83
N LYS A 384 4.10 -2.55 -23.13
CA LYS A 384 4.69 -3.02 -24.39
C LYS A 384 3.92 -2.50 -25.62
N ARG A 385 2.58 -2.62 -25.64
CA ARG A 385 1.73 -2.12 -26.73
C ARG A 385 1.80 -0.60 -26.92
N HIS A 386 2.24 0.13 -25.91
CA HIS A 386 2.44 1.58 -25.96
C HIS A 386 3.91 1.99 -26.11
N GLY A 387 4.78 1.06 -26.52
CA GLY A 387 6.18 1.33 -26.83
C GLY A 387 7.10 1.43 -25.61
N LEU A 388 6.62 1.01 -24.42
CA LEU A 388 7.46 0.85 -23.23
C LEU A 388 7.87 -0.63 -23.12
N ASP A 389 8.75 -1.08 -24.02
CA ASP A 389 9.16 -2.48 -24.16
C ASP A 389 10.52 -2.81 -23.51
N SER A 390 11.15 -1.83 -22.86
CA SER A 390 12.36 -1.97 -22.03
C SER A 390 12.30 -1.04 -20.82
N ILE A 391 13.10 -1.34 -19.78
CA ILE A 391 13.06 -0.61 -18.49
C ILE A 391 13.38 0.87 -18.64
N ASP A 392 14.40 1.22 -19.43
CA ASP A 392 14.82 2.59 -19.71
C ASP A 392 13.68 3.44 -20.29
N LYS A 393 12.83 2.84 -21.15
CA LYS A 393 11.72 3.54 -21.82
C LYS A 393 10.61 3.95 -20.87
N PHE A 394 10.53 3.38 -19.66
CA PHE A 394 9.61 3.85 -18.62
C PHE A 394 9.96 5.24 -18.10
N TYR A 395 11.13 5.77 -18.41
CA TYR A 395 11.58 7.08 -17.99
C TYR A 395 11.69 8.00 -19.20
N THR A 396 11.54 9.30 -18.98
CA THR A 396 12.03 10.29 -19.94
C THR A 396 13.56 10.38 -19.82
N ALA A 397 14.25 10.88 -20.85
CA ALA A 397 15.72 11.02 -20.81
C ALA A 397 16.19 11.76 -19.54
N ARG A 398 15.52 12.86 -19.20
CA ARG A 398 15.79 13.64 -17.99
C ARG A 398 15.66 12.81 -16.71
N ASN A 399 14.55 12.11 -16.54
CA ASN A 399 14.33 11.30 -15.34
C ASN A 399 15.29 10.11 -15.29
N LEU A 400 15.63 9.49 -16.43
CA LEU A 400 16.55 8.36 -16.48
C LEU A 400 17.96 8.78 -16.04
N ILE A 401 18.48 9.88 -16.59
CA ILE A 401 19.79 10.45 -16.20
C ILE A 401 19.80 10.78 -14.72
N ALA A 402 18.77 11.46 -14.21
CA ALA A 402 18.69 11.83 -12.79
C ALA A 402 18.66 10.59 -11.87
N ASN A 403 17.89 9.56 -12.22
CA ASN A 403 17.85 8.31 -11.44
C ASN A 403 19.19 7.57 -11.50
N ALA A 404 19.82 7.47 -12.67
CA ALA A 404 21.13 6.84 -12.83
C ALA A 404 22.22 7.54 -11.99
N ALA A 405 22.21 8.87 -11.98
CA ALA A 405 23.14 9.69 -11.20
C ALA A 405 22.97 9.49 -9.69
N ILE A 406 21.72 9.54 -9.19
CA ILE A 406 21.42 9.29 -7.78
C ILE A 406 21.84 7.86 -7.40
N TRP A 407 21.48 6.86 -8.21
CA TRP A 407 21.84 5.47 -7.95
C TRP A 407 23.36 5.25 -7.92
N LYS A 408 24.10 5.91 -8.82
CA LYS A 408 25.57 5.90 -8.82
C LYS A 408 26.15 6.47 -7.54
N GLU A 409 25.64 7.59 -7.03
CA GLU A 409 26.13 8.17 -5.77
C GLU A 409 25.72 7.35 -4.54
N ILE A 410 24.55 6.71 -4.54
CA ILE A 410 24.14 5.77 -3.47
C ILE A 410 25.15 4.61 -3.39
N ARG A 411 25.55 4.04 -4.53
CA ARG A 411 26.56 2.97 -4.60
C ARG A 411 27.97 3.39 -4.19
N LYS A 412 28.21 4.69 -3.99
CA LYS A 412 29.47 5.19 -3.44
C LYS A 412 29.42 5.33 -1.92
N ILE A 413 28.28 5.22 -1.25
CA ILE A 413 28.25 5.30 0.22
C ILE A 413 29.04 4.12 0.79
N GLU A 414 29.99 4.40 1.68
CA GLU A 414 30.89 3.40 2.26
C GLU A 414 30.20 2.55 3.34
N ASP A 415 29.31 3.15 4.12
CA ASP A 415 28.52 2.39 5.09
C ASP A 415 27.33 1.71 4.39
N SER A 416 27.34 0.38 4.35
CA SER A 416 26.31 -0.41 3.66
C SER A 416 24.92 -0.14 4.22
N ASP A 417 24.82 0.11 5.53
CA ASP A 417 23.56 0.41 6.19
C ASP A 417 22.96 1.74 5.73
N THR A 418 23.76 2.79 5.67
CA THR A 418 23.38 4.09 5.14
C THR A 418 23.08 4.02 3.65
N ALA A 419 23.85 3.22 2.89
CA ALA A 419 23.61 2.97 1.46
C ALA A 419 22.22 2.34 1.23
N MET A 420 21.86 1.35 2.05
CA MET A 420 20.56 0.68 2.01
C MET A 420 19.41 1.63 2.34
N ALA A 421 19.56 2.48 3.36
CA ALA A 421 18.56 3.50 3.70
C ALA A 421 18.38 4.53 2.55
N ALA A 422 19.47 4.94 1.90
CA ALA A 422 19.41 5.84 0.74
C ALA A 422 18.78 5.14 -0.48
N ALA A 423 19.12 3.87 -0.73
CA ALA A 423 18.49 3.04 -1.76
C ALA A 423 16.99 2.83 -1.48
N PHE A 424 16.58 2.73 -0.21
CA PHE A 424 15.17 2.67 0.20
C PHE A 424 14.43 3.96 -0.13
N ALA A 425 15.08 5.12 0.04
CA ALA A 425 14.54 6.39 -0.43
C ALA A 425 14.40 6.45 -1.96
N PHE A 426 15.39 5.94 -2.70
CA PHE A 426 15.38 5.90 -4.16
C PHE A 426 14.28 4.98 -4.72
N THR A 427 14.19 3.76 -4.21
CA THR A 427 13.16 2.79 -4.64
C THR A 427 11.74 3.27 -4.32
N SER A 428 11.58 4.12 -3.29
CA SER A 428 10.29 4.73 -2.95
C SER A 428 9.78 5.76 -3.96
N LEU A 429 10.64 6.23 -4.89
CA LEU A 429 10.23 7.11 -5.99
C LEU A 429 9.25 6.37 -6.91
N TYR A 430 9.54 5.09 -7.18
CA TYR A 430 8.71 4.18 -7.96
C TYR A 430 8.01 4.87 -9.15
N GLN A 431 6.75 4.54 -9.44
CA GLN A 431 5.98 5.10 -10.56
C GLN A 431 5.93 6.65 -10.63
N ARG A 432 6.28 7.39 -9.56
CA ARG A 432 6.17 8.87 -9.49
C ARG A 432 7.13 9.60 -10.42
N VAL A 433 8.23 8.95 -10.79
CA VAL A 433 9.26 9.50 -11.68
C VAL A 433 9.34 8.75 -13.01
N THR A 434 8.33 7.95 -13.32
CA THR A 434 8.19 7.24 -14.59
C THR A 434 7.16 7.92 -15.49
N ARG A 435 7.10 7.53 -16.76
CA ARG A 435 6.06 7.91 -17.73
C ARG A 435 4.67 7.38 -17.35
N MET A 436 4.55 6.54 -16.31
CA MET A 436 3.26 6.12 -15.75
C MET A 436 2.67 7.15 -14.77
N SER A 437 3.45 8.14 -14.35
CA SER A 437 2.95 9.25 -13.54
C SER A 437 1.95 10.07 -14.34
N GLU A 438 0.66 9.96 -14.01
CA GLU A 438 -0.42 10.68 -14.69
C GLU A 438 -0.46 12.16 -14.27
N TYR A 439 -0.66 13.07 -15.24
CA TYR A 439 -0.91 14.48 -14.92
C TYR A 439 -2.35 14.70 -14.43
N ARG A 440 -2.49 15.41 -13.30
CA ARG A 440 -3.77 15.81 -12.71
C ARG A 440 -3.69 17.27 -12.28
N PHE A 441 -4.73 18.05 -12.56
CA PHE A 441 -4.77 19.48 -12.23
C PHE A 441 -4.62 19.79 -10.73
N TRP A 442 -5.08 18.90 -9.85
CA TRP A 442 -4.94 19.05 -8.39
C TRP A 442 -3.76 18.25 -7.81
N GLY A 443 -2.93 17.67 -8.67
CA GLY A 443 -1.84 16.77 -8.30
C GLY A 443 -2.30 15.41 -7.76
N GLY A 444 -1.34 14.68 -7.19
CA GLY A 444 -1.52 13.33 -6.65
C GLY A 444 -1.12 12.24 -7.66
N SER A 445 -0.53 11.16 -7.14
CA SER A 445 -0.18 9.97 -7.90
C SER A 445 -1.14 8.84 -7.55
N GLY A 446 -1.75 8.19 -8.55
CA GLY A 446 -2.43 6.92 -8.32
C GLY A 446 -1.39 5.80 -8.24
N ASN A 447 -1.24 5.12 -7.10
CA ASN A 447 -0.59 3.81 -7.10
C ASN A 447 -1.66 2.78 -7.51
N THR A 448 -1.52 2.18 -8.69
CA THR A 448 -2.44 1.16 -9.18
C THR A 448 -1.76 -0.19 -9.19
N ALA A 449 -2.50 -1.23 -8.80
CA ALA A 449 -2.10 -2.64 -8.94
C ALA A 449 -2.15 -3.12 -10.40
N ASN A 450 -1.69 -2.26 -11.33
CA ASN A 450 -1.58 -2.46 -12.77
C ASN A 450 -0.67 -1.34 -13.28
N PHE A 451 0.24 -1.66 -14.21
CA PHE A 451 0.88 -0.62 -15.00
C PHE A 451 -0.13 -0.02 -15.97
N ASN A 452 -0.23 1.31 -15.94
CA ASN A 452 -1.09 2.07 -16.83
C ASN A 452 -0.27 3.19 -17.47
N VAL A 453 -0.15 3.19 -18.80
CA VAL A 453 0.52 4.26 -19.54
C VAL A 453 -0.49 5.38 -19.83
N PRO A 454 -0.45 6.52 -19.11
CA PRO A 454 -1.37 7.62 -19.32
C PRO A 454 -1.12 8.27 -20.68
N GLN A 455 -2.16 8.91 -21.25
CA GLN A 455 -2.01 9.71 -22.48
C GLN A 455 -1.44 11.11 -22.20
N ILE A 456 -1.49 11.55 -20.94
CA ILE A 456 -0.87 12.79 -20.47
C ILE A 456 -0.13 12.44 -19.18
N SER A 457 1.20 12.50 -19.24
CA SER A 457 2.06 12.15 -18.10
C SER A 457 2.68 13.39 -17.48
N ASN A 458 2.87 13.33 -16.17
CA ASN A 458 3.61 14.28 -15.38
C ASN A 458 5.03 13.76 -15.14
N GLU A 459 6.01 14.37 -15.79
CA GLU A 459 7.42 14.16 -15.54
C GLU A 459 7.84 15.00 -14.33
N ALA A 460 7.82 14.40 -13.14
CA ALA A 460 8.24 15.06 -11.90
C ALA A 460 9.76 15.26 -11.83
N ASN A 461 10.20 16.34 -11.18
CA ASN A 461 11.60 16.52 -10.82
C ASN A 461 12.05 15.43 -9.83
N VAL A 462 13.01 14.61 -10.27
CA VAL A 462 13.49 13.43 -9.53
C VAL A 462 14.17 13.85 -8.22
N PHE A 463 14.99 14.89 -8.22
CA PHE A 463 15.74 15.34 -7.03
C PHE A 463 14.81 15.86 -5.94
N ILE A 464 13.82 16.68 -6.30
CA ILE A 464 12.79 17.17 -5.37
C ILE A 464 11.97 16.00 -4.82
N THR A 465 11.62 15.04 -5.68
CA THR A 465 10.87 13.86 -5.26
C THR A 465 11.68 13.00 -4.31
N PHE A 466 12.98 12.82 -4.57
CA PHE A 466 13.94 12.10 -3.72
C PHE A 466 14.09 12.73 -2.35
N GLU A 467 14.35 14.03 -2.29
CA GLU A 467 14.44 14.79 -1.04
C GLU A 467 13.17 14.66 -0.19
N ARG A 468 12.00 14.85 -0.81
CA ARG A 468 10.71 14.72 -0.11
C ARG A 468 10.50 13.29 0.42
N LYS A 469 10.86 12.27 -0.36
CA LYS A 469 10.70 10.87 0.05
C LYS A 469 11.68 10.48 1.15
N ALA A 470 12.93 10.93 1.07
CA ALA A 470 13.91 10.76 2.14
C ALA A 470 13.40 11.36 3.46
N LYS A 471 12.76 12.53 3.42
CA LYS A 471 12.11 13.12 4.60
C LYS A 471 10.98 12.24 5.16
N SER A 472 10.09 11.72 4.32
CA SER A 472 9.02 10.81 4.77
C SER A 472 9.56 9.52 5.38
N ILE A 473 10.67 8.99 4.87
CA ILE A 473 11.33 7.80 5.41
C ILE A 473 12.04 8.11 6.72
N SER A 474 12.68 9.28 6.83
CA SER A 474 13.23 9.75 8.09
C SER A 474 12.17 9.85 9.18
N ASP A 475 10.93 10.26 8.85
CA ASP A 475 9.81 10.28 9.80
C ASP A 475 9.55 8.89 10.37
N HIS A 476 9.62 7.84 9.56
CA HIS A 476 9.50 6.45 10.02
C HIS A 476 10.66 6.07 10.96
N PHE A 477 11.91 6.36 10.58
CA PHE A 477 13.08 6.02 11.41
C PHE A 477 13.07 6.68 12.78
N VAL A 478 12.74 7.97 12.86
CA VAL A 478 12.73 8.71 14.14
C VAL A 478 11.52 8.40 15.02
N THR A 479 10.46 7.79 14.48
CA THR A 479 9.21 7.53 15.23
C THR A 479 8.94 6.06 15.48
N THR A 480 8.66 5.27 14.44
CA THR A 480 8.29 3.87 14.59
C THR A 480 9.52 3.00 14.78
N ALA A 481 10.56 3.18 13.97
CA ALA A 481 11.72 2.30 14.05
C ALA A 481 12.51 2.49 15.35
N SER A 482 12.60 3.73 15.84
CA SER A 482 13.22 4.04 17.14
C SER A 482 12.51 3.42 18.34
N ALA A 483 11.25 2.98 18.17
CA ALA A 483 10.46 2.33 19.21
C ALA A 483 10.50 0.79 19.13
N TYR A 484 11.25 0.20 18.19
CA TYR A 484 11.38 -1.25 18.09
C TYR A 484 12.08 -1.85 19.30
N SER A 485 11.49 -2.90 19.85
CA SER A 485 12.05 -3.69 20.96
C SER A 485 12.26 -5.16 20.59
N GLY A 486 11.43 -5.72 19.70
CA GLY A 486 11.66 -7.05 19.13
C GLY A 486 12.76 -7.06 18.07
N LYS A 487 13.23 -8.25 17.69
CA LYS A 487 14.28 -8.50 16.69
C LYS A 487 13.70 -9.14 15.43
N PRO A 488 14.16 -8.74 14.22
CA PRO A 488 13.73 -9.34 12.96
C PRO A 488 14.78 -10.30 12.38
N SER A 489 14.33 -11.26 11.58
CA SER A 489 15.11 -11.88 10.52
C SER A 489 14.32 -11.84 9.22
N VAL A 490 14.96 -11.43 8.12
CA VAL A 490 14.32 -11.33 6.79
C VAL A 490 14.99 -12.33 5.85
N VAL A 491 14.17 -13.14 5.20
CA VAL A 491 14.57 -14.22 4.30
C VAL A 491 13.90 -14.01 2.95
N THR A 492 14.69 -14.07 1.88
CA THR A 492 14.19 -14.19 0.52
C THR A 492 14.05 -15.67 0.16
N GLY A 493 12.81 -16.17 0.11
CA GLY A 493 12.54 -17.59 -0.05
C GLY A 493 11.08 -17.88 -0.41
N SER A 494 10.83 -19.05 -1.00
CA SER A 494 9.46 -19.48 -1.28
C SER A 494 8.78 -19.96 0.00
N ALA A 495 7.56 -19.50 0.28
CA ALA A 495 6.75 -20.08 1.35
C ALA A 495 6.48 -21.58 1.20
N THR A 496 6.63 -22.13 -0.02
CA THR A 496 6.46 -23.57 -0.29
C THR A 496 7.60 -24.44 0.21
N ASP A 497 8.69 -23.83 0.67
CA ASP A 497 9.83 -24.49 1.29
C ASP A 497 10.41 -23.57 2.39
N MET A 498 10.12 -23.92 3.64
CA MET A 498 10.66 -23.24 4.82
C MET A 498 11.57 -24.19 5.62
N SER A 499 12.33 -25.05 4.93
CA SER A 499 13.23 -26.03 5.57
C SER A 499 14.30 -25.41 6.47
N PHE A 500 14.55 -24.09 6.34
CA PHE A 500 15.42 -23.33 7.23
C PHE A 500 14.82 -23.12 8.63
N LEU A 501 13.54 -23.47 8.84
CA LEU A 501 12.86 -23.46 10.13
C LEU A 501 12.62 -24.89 10.64
N PRO A 502 12.92 -25.18 11.92
CA PRO A 502 12.53 -26.43 12.55
C PRO A 502 11.00 -26.59 12.65
N ASP A 503 10.56 -27.82 12.87
CA ASP A 503 9.16 -28.11 13.20
C ASP A 503 8.81 -27.50 14.57
N ASN A 504 7.57 -27.05 14.76
CA ASN A 504 7.06 -26.53 16.03
C ASN A 504 7.96 -25.45 16.68
N SER A 505 8.48 -24.52 15.87
CA SER A 505 9.43 -23.49 16.32
C SER A 505 8.85 -22.08 16.40
N VAL A 506 7.63 -21.82 15.90
CA VAL A 506 7.03 -20.48 15.90
C VAL A 506 5.73 -20.44 16.69
N ASP A 507 5.45 -19.31 17.36
CA ASP A 507 4.32 -19.16 18.28
C ASP A 507 3.09 -18.53 17.62
N LEU A 508 3.27 -17.72 16.58
CA LEU A 508 2.16 -17.11 15.85
C LEU A 508 2.52 -16.95 14.38
N ILE A 509 1.61 -17.32 13.50
CA ILE A 509 1.69 -16.92 12.09
C ILE A 509 0.69 -15.80 11.85
N PHE A 510 1.15 -14.65 11.34
CA PHE A 510 0.26 -13.60 10.82
C PHE A 510 0.66 -13.32 9.40
N THR A 511 -0.29 -13.45 8.45
CA THR A 511 0.07 -13.37 7.03
C THR A 511 -1.08 -12.88 6.14
N ASP A 512 -0.71 -12.27 5.01
CA ASP A 512 -1.61 -11.73 3.98
C ASP A 512 -1.19 -12.25 2.60
N PRO A 513 -1.55 -13.51 2.25
CA PRO A 513 -1.04 -14.17 1.05
C PRO A 513 -1.61 -13.57 -0.24
N PRO A 514 -1.00 -13.88 -1.41
CA PRO A 514 -1.49 -13.41 -2.70
C PRO A 514 -2.96 -13.79 -3.01
N PHE A 515 -3.72 -12.85 -3.57
CA PHE A 515 -5.16 -13.01 -3.83
C PHE A 515 -5.48 -13.57 -5.24
N GLY A 516 -4.86 -14.68 -5.64
CA GLY A 516 -5.10 -15.30 -6.96
C GLY A 516 -4.72 -14.40 -8.14
N ALA A 517 -5.67 -14.00 -8.98
CA ALA A 517 -5.43 -13.22 -10.21
C ALA A 517 -5.34 -11.70 -10.00
N ASN A 518 -5.44 -11.20 -8.77
CA ASN A 518 -5.63 -9.77 -8.49
C ASN A 518 -4.38 -8.93 -8.77
N ILE A 519 -3.18 -9.47 -8.49
CA ILE A 519 -1.88 -8.80 -8.64
C ILE A 519 -0.86 -9.85 -9.08
N ASN A 520 -0.07 -9.54 -10.12
CA ASN A 520 1.10 -10.34 -10.50
C ASN A 520 2.33 -9.62 -9.96
N TYR A 521 2.83 -10.03 -8.78
CA TYR A 521 3.83 -9.28 -8.02
C TYR A 521 5.18 -9.26 -8.73
N SER A 522 5.64 -10.38 -9.28
CA SER A 522 6.88 -10.44 -10.08
C SER A 522 6.87 -9.44 -11.25
N GLU A 523 5.74 -9.33 -11.96
CA GLU A 523 5.56 -8.34 -13.03
C GLU A 523 5.57 -6.89 -12.51
N MET A 524 4.99 -6.64 -11.34
CA MET A 524 4.93 -5.30 -10.73
C MET A 524 6.23 -4.86 -10.07
N ASN A 525 7.04 -5.83 -9.63
CA ASN A 525 8.32 -5.62 -9.01
C ASN A 525 9.43 -5.35 -10.02
N ILE A 526 9.20 -5.60 -11.32
CA ILE A 526 10.23 -5.53 -12.36
C ILE A 526 11.02 -4.21 -12.37
N LEU A 527 10.36 -3.07 -12.06
CA LEU A 527 11.05 -1.78 -12.00
C LEU A 527 11.99 -1.68 -10.79
N TRP A 528 11.59 -2.17 -9.62
CA TRP A 528 12.48 -2.21 -8.45
C TRP A 528 13.63 -3.21 -8.67
N GLU A 529 13.29 -4.42 -9.09
CA GLU A 529 14.23 -5.51 -9.34
C GLU A 529 15.29 -5.16 -10.39
N SER A 530 14.92 -4.39 -11.41
CA SER A 530 15.86 -3.93 -12.44
C SER A 530 16.92 -2.96 -11.89
N TRP A 531 16.58 -2.12 -10.92
CA TRP A 531 17.56 -1.26 -10.26
C TRP A 531 18.39 -2.01 -9.21
N LEU A 532 17.76 -2.95 -8.49
CA LEU A 532 18.40 -3.79 -7.47
C LEU A 532 19.26 -4.92 -8.05
N GLY A 533 19.07 -5.29 -9.32
CA GLY A 533 19.81 -6.35 -10.00
C GLY A 533 19.47 -7.77 -9.54
N LYS A 534 18.39 -7.96 -8.78
CA LYS A 534 17.91 -9.27 -8.29
C LYS A 534 16.45 -9.45 -8.70
N PHE A 535 16.10 -10.61 -9.25
CA PHE A 535 14.78 -10.86 -9.83
C PHE A 535 14.03 -11.98 -9.12
N THR A 536 12.72 -11.82 -8.99
CA THR A 536 11.84 -12.86 -8.43
C THR A 536 11.82 -14.09 -9.35
N ASN A 537 12.01 -15.29 -8.77
CA ASN A 537 11.67 -16.53 -9.47
C ASN A 537 10.15 -16.73 -9.44
N ALA A 538 9.48 -16.36 -10.54
CA ALA A 538 8.03 -16.43 -10.64
C ALA A 538 7.46 -17.86 -10.58
N ALA A 539 8.27 -18.93 -10.70
CA ALA A 539 7.78 -20.31 -10.70
C ALA A 539 6.99 -20.67 -9.44
N HIS A 540 7.41 -20.17 -8.27
CA HIS A 540 6.76 -20.44 -6.99
C HIS A 540 5.81 -19.32 -6.52
N GLU A 541 5.52 -18.34 -7.39
CA GLU A 541 4.57 -17.27 -7.09
C GLU A 541 3.13 -17.82 -7.06
N ALA A 542 2.47 -17.80 -5.90
CA ALA A 542 1.13 -18.35 -5.71
C ALA A 542 0.04 -17.42 -6.29
N ILE A 543 -0.04 -17.31 -7.61
CA ILE A 543 -0.99 -16.46 -8.34
C ILE A 543 -1.64 -17.20 -9.50
N VAL A 544 -2.74 -16.66 -10.02
CA VAL A 544 -3.33 -17.09 -11.29
C VAL A 544 -2.87 -16.15 -12.39
N ASN A 545 -2.09 -16.65 -13.35
CA ASN A 545 -1.49 -15.84 -14.40
C ASN A 545 -1.40 -16.60 -15.72
N LYS A 546 -2.17 -16.13 -16.71
CA LYS A 546 -2.21 -16.72 -18.05
C LYS A 546 -0.88 -16.66 -18.81
N SER A 547 -0.08 -15.61 -18.63
CA SER A 547 1.21 -15.47 -19.31
C SER A 547 2.25 -16.44 -18.72
N GLN A 548 2.18 -16.69 -17.41
CA GLN A 548 2.98 -17.68 -16.71
C GLN A 548 2.40 -19.11 -16.80
N LYS A 549 1.26 -19.30 -17.49
CA LYS A 549 0.51 -20.57 -17.59
C LYS A 549 0.15 -21.18 -16.23
N LYS A 550 -0.26 -20.32 -15.29
CA LYS A 550 -0.77 -20.71 -13.97
C LYS A 550 -2.27 -20.52 -13.89
N ASP A 551 -2.98 -21.58 -13.57
CA ASP A 551 -4.42 -21.54 -13.34
C ASP A 551 -4.78 -21.62 -11.85
N ILE A 552 -6.06 -21.87 -11.56
CA ILE A 552 -6.57 -21.93 -10.19
C ILE A 552 -6.08 -23.17 -9.43
N ASP A 553 -5.81 -24.27 -10.12
CA ASP A 553 -5.33 -25.51 -9.51
C ASP A 553 -3.86 -25.37 -9.14
N ASP A 554 -3.06 -24.72 -10.00
CA ASP A 554 -1.68 -24.32 -9.67
C ASP A 554 -1.63 -23.41 -8.44
N TYR A 555 -2.52 -22.41 -8.39
CA TYR A 555 -2.66 -21.52 -7.24
C TYR A 555 -2.99 -22.31 -5.96
N ARG A 556 -3.99 -23.20 -6.01
CA ARG A 556 -4.38 -24.04 -4.88
C ARG A 556 -3.21 -24.89 -4.38
N GLU A 557 -2.48 -25.53 -5.30
CA GLU A 557 -1.38 -26.41 -4.93
C GLU A 557 -0.20 -25.65 -4.30
N LEU A 558 0.15 -24.48 -4.84
CA LEU A 558 1.18 -23.61 -4.24
C LEU A 558 0.75 -23.13 -2.84
N MET A 559 -0.51 -22.70 -2.68
CA MET A 559 -1.04 -22.32 -1.37
C MET A 559 -1.07 -23.50 -0.40
N ARG A 560 -1.47 -24.69 -0.84
CA ARG A 560 -1.48 -25.91 -0.01
C ARG A 560 -0.08 -26.24 0.49
N LYS A 561 0.95 -26.20 -0.38
CA LYS A 561 2.35 -26.43 0.02
C LYS A 561 2.82 -25.41 1.05
N ALA A 562 2.57 -24.12 0.78
CA ALA A 562 2.98 -23.06 1.69
C ALA A 562 2.30 -23.16 3.06
N LEU A 563 1.00 -23.45 3.08
CA LEU A 563 0.25 -23.64 4.33
C LEU A 563 0.64 -24.95 5.05
N SER A 564 1.09 -25.97 4.33
CA SER A 564 1.63 -27.19 4.94
C SER A 564 2.95 -26.91 5.67
N GLU A 565 3.83 -26.10 5.08
CA GLU A 565 5.04 -25.64 5.76
C GLU A 565 4.68 -24.74 6.96
N ALA A 566 3.70 -23.85 6.83
CA ALA A 566 3.20 -23.05 7.95
C ALA A 566 2.66 -23.93 9.10
N TYR A 567 1.92 -24.99 8.78
CA TYR A 567 1.44 -25.96 9.78
C TYR A 567 2.61 -26.69 10.45
N ARG A 568 3.63 -27.11 9.69
CA ARG A 568 4.81 -27.82 10.20
C ARG A 568 5.57 -26.98 11.24
N VAL A 569 5.84 -25.72 10.92
CA VAL A 569 6.67 -24.84 11.77
C VAL A 569 5.90 -24.25 12.96
N LEU A 570 4.59 -24.05 12.86
CA LEU A 570 3.77 -23.52 13.96
C LEU A 570 3.70 -24.51 15.11
N ARG A 571 3.78 -24.04 16.35
CA ARG A 571 3.64 -24.88 17.55
C ARG A 571 2.21 -25.43 17.72
N ASP A 572 2.10 -26.61 18.29
CA ASP A 572 0.80 -27.23 18.62
C ASP A 572 -0.05 -26.30 19.49
N GLY A 573 -1.36 -26.24 19.22
CA GLY A 573 -2.29 -25.40 19.96
C GLY A 573 -2.23 -23.91 19.63
N HIS A 574 -1.23 -23.45 18.87
CA HIS A 574 -1.04 -22.05 18.48
C HIS A 574 -1.79 -21.70 17.18
N TRP A 575 -1.67 -20.44 16.78
CA TRP A 575 -2.57 -19.82 15.81
C TRP A 575 -1.86 -19.35 14.55
N MET A 576 -2.58 -19.47 13.43
CA MET A 576 -2.32 -18.77 12.19
C MET A 576 -3.47 -17.80 11.94
N ILE A 577 -3.16 -16.53 11.79
CA ILE A 577 -4.10 -15.48 11.39
C ILE A 577 -3.83 -15.12 9.94
N LEU A 578 -4.75 -15.54 9.07
CA LEU A 578 -4.64 -15.33 7.64
C LEU A 578 -5.60 -14.23 7.22
N VAL A 579 -5.06 -13.11 6.72
CA VAL A 579 -5.83 -12.01 6.15
C VAL A 579 -6.13 -12.33 4.69
N PHE A 580 -7.40 -12.33 4.30
CA PHE A 580 -7.76 -12.60 2.91
C PHE A 580 -9.04 -11.89 2.45
N MET A 581 -9.05 -11.49 1.18
CA MET A 581 -10.25 -11.04 0.50
C MET A 581 -10.17 -11.25 -1.02
N ASN A 582 -11.21 -11.88 -1.58
CA ASN A 582 -11.41 -11.99 -3.02
C ASN A 582 -12.89 -11.86 -3.38
N SER A 583 -13.20 -11.38 -4.58
CA SER A 583 -14.58 -11.37 -5.11
C SER A 583 -14.97 -12.69 -5.79
N SER A 584 -14.00 -13.57 -6.06
CA SER A 584 -14.20 -14.86 -6.71
C SER A 584 -14.43 -15.98 -5.69
N GLU A 585 -15.58 -16.63 -5.81
CA GLU A 585 -15.93 -17.87 -5.09
C GLU A 585 -14.87 -18.97 -5.28
N LYS A 586 -14.43 -19.21 -6.53
CA LYS A 586 -13.42 -20.24 -6.84
C LYS A 586 -12.10 -20.04 -6.10
N VAL A 587 -11.66 -18.79 -5.93
CA VAL A 587 -10.43 -18.48 -5.22
C VAL A 587 -10.61 -18.68 -3.70
N TRP A 588 -11.78 -18.32 -3.17
CA TRP A 588 -12.14 -18.60 -1.77
C TRP A 588 -12.18 -20.09 -1.47
N ASP A 589 -12.79 -20.88 -2.34
CA ASP A 589 -12.87 -22.33 -2.16
C ASP A 589 -11.50 -22.99 -2.28
N ALA A 590 -10.66 -22.54 -3.23
CA ALA A 590 -9.28 -22.99 -3.35
C ALA A 590 -8.47 -22.70 -2.08
N LEU A 591 -8.58 -21.49 -1.52
CA LEU A 591 -7.87 -21.13 -0.29
C LEU A 591 -8.39 -21.92 0.91
N ARG A 592 -9.71 -22.03 1.08
CA ARG A 592 -10.32 -22.78 2.19
C ARG A 592 -9.90 -24.24 2.15
N ALA A 593 -9.94 -24.86 0.97
CA ALA A 593 -9.46 -26.21 0.76
C ALA A 593 -7.97 -26.31 1.13
N ALA A 594 -7.12 -25.38 0.69
CA ALA A 594 -5.70 -25.37 1.03
C ALA A 594 -5.42 -25.26 2.54
N VAL A 595 -6.20 -24.45 3.28
CA VAL A 595 -6.09 -24.32 4.74
C VAL A 595 -6.42 -25.63 5.43
N VAL A 596 -7.54 -26.26 5.06
CA VAL A 596 -7.99 -27.53 5.65
C VAL A 596 -7.06 -28.69 5.25
N ASP A 597 -6.66 -28.77 3.98
CA ASP A 597 -5.74 -29.78 3.44
C ASP A 597 -4.36 -29.72 4.12
N ALA A 598 -3.94 -28.53 4.57
CA ALA A 598 -2.71 -28.35 5.34
C ALA A 598 -2.82 -28.81 6.80
N GLY A 599 -4.04 -29.02 7.31
CA GLY A 599 -4.29 -29.53 8.68
C GLY A 599 -4.83 -28.50 9.67
N PHE A 600 -5.07 -27.25 9.25
CA PHE A 600 -5.62 -26.21 10.12
C PHE A 600 -7.13 -26.34 10.31
N ALA A 601 -7.61 -25.99 11.51
CA ALA A 601 -9.02 -25.76 11.79
C ALA A 601 -9.34 -24.26 11.75
N ILE A 602 -10.28 -23.84 10.91
CA ILE A 602 -10.76 -22.44 10.90
C ILE A 602 -11.80 -22.31 12.02
N GLU A 603 -11.40 -21.71 13.14
CA GLU A 603 -12.29 -21.56 14.31
C GLU A 603 -13.15 -20.30 14.24
N LYS A 604 -12.66 -19.25 13.56
CA LYS A 604 -13.38 -17.99 13.46
C LYS A 604 -12.98 -17.21 12.21
N VAL A 605 -13.93 -16.41 11.71
CA VAL A 605 -13.69 -15.36 10.73
C VAL A 605 -14.12 -14.02 11.33
N SER A 606 -13.24 -13.02 11.27
CA SER A 606 -13.53 -11.66 11.71
C SER A 606 -13.25 -10.64 10.61
N VAL A 607 -13.82 -9.44 10.73
CA VAL A 607 -13.64 -8.37 9.74
C VAL A 607 -12.49 -7.45 10.15
N PHE A 608 -11.58 -7.17 9.20
CA PHE A 608 -10.54 -6.15 9.31
C PHE A 608 -10.93 -4.94 8.45
N ASP A 609 -11.40 -3.87 9.09
CA ASP A 609 -11.76 -2.62 8.43
C ASP A 609 -10.53 -1.69 8.31
N LYS A 610 -10.01 -1.52 7.09
CA LYS A 610 -8.87 -0.62 6.81
C LYS A 610 -9.23 0.89 6.83
N GLN A 611 -10.44 1.28 7.27
CA GLN A 611 -11.03 2.64 7.38
C GLN A 611 -11.07 3.50 6.11
N HIS A 612 -10.26 3.19 5.10
CA HIS A 612 -10.15 3.92 3.84
C HIS A 612 -10.30 2.94 2.67
N GLY A 613 -11.41 3.08 1.96
CA GLY A 613 -11.63 2.38 0.70
C GLY A 613 -10.60 2.78 -0.36
N THR A 614 -10.23 1.85 -1.23
CA THR A 614 -9.35 2.13 -2.38
C THR A 614 -10.12 2.90 -3.46
N PHE A 615 -9.42 3.70 -4.27
CA PHE A 615 -10.06 4.38 -5.43
C PHE A 615 -10.84 3.40 -6.32
N LYS A 616 -10.32 2.16 -6.50
CA LYS A 616 -11.03 1.08 -7.23
C LYS A 616 -12.37 0.71 -6.59
N GLN A 617 -12.51 0.71 -5.26
CA GLN A 617 -13.80 0.47 -4.60
C GLN A 617 -14.82 1.59 -4.89
N PHE A 618 -14.38 2.81 -5.20
CA PHE A 618 -15.27 3.91 -5.57
C PHE A 618 -15.67 3.94 -7.05
N VAL A 619 -14.93 3.26 -7.93
CA VAL A 619 -15.16 3.30 -9.39
C VAL A 619 -15.50 1.95 -10.02
N SER A 620 -15.27 0.84 -9.32
CA SER A 620 -15.54 -0.51 -9.79
C SER A 620 -16.57 -1.20 -8.90
N GLU A 621 -17.68 -1.54 -9.54
CA GLU A 621 -18.86 -2.18 -8.98
C GLU A 621 -18.59 -3.56 -8.36
N ASN A 622 -17.64 -4.33 -8.89
CA ASN A 622 -17.36 -5.72 -8.48
C ASN A 622 -16.12 -5.86 -7.58
N THR A 623 -15.65 -4.78 -6.96
CA THR A 623 -14.51 -4.83 -6.04
C THR A 623 -14.97 -5.22 -4.65
N ALA A 624 -14.39 -6.27 -4.08
CA ALA A 624 -14.70 -6.77 -2.74
C ALA A 624 -14.40 -5.75 -1.62
N GLY A 625 -14.98 -6.00 -0.45
CA GLY A 625 -15.07 -5.09 0.70
C GLY A 625 -13.89 -5.09 1.67
N SER A 626 -14.22 -5.06 2.97
CA SER A 626 -13.26 -5.13 4.07
C SER A 626 -12.59 -6.49 4.10
N ASP A 627 -11.30 -6.54 4.43
CA ASP A 627 -10.56 -7.80 4.49
C ASP A 627 -11.09 -8.70 5.60
N LEU A 628 -10.99 -10.02 5.44
CA LEU A 628 -11.36 -10.99 6.46
C LEU A 628 -10.11 -11.57 7.12
N MET A 629 -10.16 -11.78 8.43
CA MET A 629 -9.15 -12.54 9.16
C MET A 629 -9.70 -13.91 9.49
N LEU A 630 -9.02 -14.94 9.01
CA LEU A 630 -9.30 -16.34 9.33
C LEU A 630 -8.41 -16.72 10.51
N HIS A 631 -9.04 -17.02 11.63
CA HIS A 631 -8.38 -17.48 12.85
C HIS A 631 -8.27 -19.00 12.79
N CYS A 632 -7.10 -19.47 12.39
CA CYS A 632 -6.83 -20.88 12.13
C CYS A 632 -6.02 -21.45 13.29
N ARG A 633 -6.48 -22.54 13.91
CA ARG A 633 -5.74 -23.22 14.97
C ARG A 633 -5.01 -24.44 14.44
N LYS A 634 -3.77 -24.66 14.90
CA LYS A 634 -3.08 -25.93 14.70
C LYS A 634 -3.72 -26.99 15.58
N SER A 635 -4.49 -27.89 14.98
CA SER A 635 -5.12 -29.02 15.65
C SER A 635 -4.34 -30.31 15.47
N ASN A 636 -4.16 -31.08 16.55
CA ASN A 636 -3.48 -32.38 16.54
C ASN A 636 -4.34 -33.53 15.97
N ALA A 637 -5.60 -33.24 15.60
CA ALA A 637 -6.50 -34.18 14.96
C ALA A 637 -6.71 -33.77 13.50
N PRO A 638 -6.51 -34.67 12.52
CA PRO A 638 -6.85 -34.38 11.13
C PRO A 638 -8.37 -34.26 11.01
N THR A 639 -8.88 -33.04 10.86
CA THR A 639 -10.28 -32.82 10.51
C THR A 639 -10.47 -33.27 9.05
N ARG A 640 -10.82 -34.55 8.85
CA ARG A 640 -11.28 -35.04 7.54
C ARG A 640 -12.63 -34.39 7.23
N VAL A 641 -12.59 -33.20 6.65
CA VAL A 641 -13.77 -32.61 6.04
C VAL A 641 -13.95 -33.24 4.67
N GLN A 642 -15.09 -33.91 4.46
CA GLN A 642 -15.48 -34.38 3.13
C GLN A 642 -15.66 -33.16 2.20
N THR A 643 -14.93 -33.15 1.08
CA THR A 643 -15.16 -32.27 -0.07
C THR A 643 -16.48 -32.64 -0.78
N ALA A 644 -17.61 -32.48 -0.10
CA ALA A 644 -18.91 -32.44 -0.76
C ALA A 644 -19.16 -31.00 -1.22
N SER A 645 -19.83 -30.84 -2.37
CA SER A 645 -20.36 -29.54 -2.80
C SER A 645 -21.27 -29.01 -1.68
N ARG A 646 -20.81 -27.97 -0.97
CA ARG A 646 -21.58 -27.33 0.09
C ARG A 646 -22.57 -26.39 -0.59
N GLU A 647 -23.86 -26.54 -0.29
CA GLU A 647 -24.85 -25.57 -0.74
C GLU A 647 -24.45 -24.17 -0.22
N PRO A 648 -24.49 -23.13 -1.07
CA PRO A 648 -24.18 -21.78 -0.63
C PRO A 648 -25.13 -21.32 0.48
N LEU A 649 -24.62 -20.52 1.43
CA LEU A 649 -25.49 -19.81 2.37
C LEU A 649 -26.49 -18.96 1.57
N ASP A 650 -27.78 -19.14 1.83
CA ASP A 650 -28.84 -18.39 1.18
C ASP A 650 -28.77 -16.90 1.59
N VAL A 651 -28.72 -16.01 0.59
CA VAL A 651 -28.58 -14.56 0.81
C VAL A 651 -29.82 -14.00 1.52
N GLY A 652 -31.01 -14.51 1.20
CA GLY A 652 -32.26 -14.13 1.86
C GLY A 652 -32.25 -14.42 3.35
N THR A 653 -31.86 -15.65 3.71
CA THR A 653 -31.75 -16.12 5.09
C THR A 653 -30.71 -15.30 5.86
N PHE A 654 -29.55 -15.01 5.26
CA PHE A 654 -28.53 -14.15 5.85
C PHE A 654 -29.08 -12.73 6.14
N ILE A 655 -29.74 -12.10 5.16
CA ILE A 655 -30.28 -10.73 5.31
C ILE A 655 -31.39 -10.70 6.37
N GLN A 656 -32.28 -11.69 6.39
CA GLN A 656 -33.35 -11.79 7.38
C GLN A 656 -32.80 -12.01 8.80
N GLY A 657 -31.77 -12.85 8.93
CA GLY A 657 -31.11 -13.13 10.22
C GLY A 657 -30.38 -11.92 10.82
N HIS A 658 -29.97 -10.95 9.99
CA HIS A 658 -29.24 -9.76 10.45
C HIS A 658 -30.10 -8.56 10.88
N ASN A 659 -31.44 -8.69 10.92
CA ASN A 659 -32.44 -7.68 11.30
C ASN A 659 -32.29 -6.33 10.55
N SER A 660 -33.39 -5.79 10.02
CA SER A 660 -33.48 -4.61 9.14
C SER A 660 -32.89 -3.28 9.66
N GLY A 661 -32.24 -3.25 10.82
CA GLY A 661 -31.57 -2.08 11.41
C GLY A 661 -30.04 -2.08 11.38
N ASN A 662 -29.38 -3.14 10.89
CA ASN A 662 -27.91 -3.27 10.94
C ASN A 662 -27.25 -3.37 9.55
N ILE A 663 -27.99 -3.03 8.49
CA ILE A 663 -27.49 -2.97 7.11
C ILE A 663 -26.51 -1.80 7.03
N PRO A 664 -25.22 -2.05 6.72
CA PRO A 664 -24.24 -0.99 6.67
C PRO A 664 -24.54 -0.05 5.51
N VAL A 665 -24.30 1.25 5.69
CA VAL A 665 -24.49 2.29 4.67
C VAL A 665 -23.20 3.11 4.49
N LEU A 666 -22.88 3.43 3.24
CA LEU A 666 -21.76 4.27 2.82
C LEU A 666 -22.21 5.73 2.67
N PRO A 667 -21.67 6.66 3.48
CA PRO A 667 -22.01 8.07 3.37
C PRO A 667 -21.15 8.81 2.34
N PHE A 668 -21.77 9.64 1.51
CA PHE A 668 -21.08 10.52 0.57
C PHE A 668 -20.86 11.91 1.16
N LEU A 669 -19.91 12.05 2.10
CA LEU A 669 -19.72 13.28 2.91
C LEU A 669 -19.21 14.51 2.13
N HIS A 670 -18.81 14.35 0.86
CA HIS A 670 -18.25 15.42 0.03
C HIS A 670 -19.06 15.72 -1.25
N VAL A 671 -20.23 15.09 -1.38
CA VAL A 671 -21.11 15.20 -2.54
C VAL A 671 -22.55 15.18 -2.03
N LYS A 672 -23.44 15.98 -2.62
CA LYS A 672 -24.88 15.91 -2.31
C LYS A 672 -25.48 14.63 -2.90
N ARG A 673 -25.19 13.49 -2.28
CA ARG A 673 -25.69 12.16 -2.67
C ARG A 673 -26.17 11.45 -1.41
N ASP A 674 -27.30 10.77 -1.50
CA ASP A 674 -27.88 10.01 -0.40
C ASP A 674 -26.97 8.84 -0.02
N ALA A 675 -27.02 8.43 1.25
CA ALA A 675 -26.26 7.27 1.70
C ALA A 675 -26.75 6.01 0.99
N GLU A 676 -25.82 5.17 0.54
CA GLU A 676 -26.13 3.93 -0.19
C GLU A 676 -25.78 2.72 0.67
N ILE A 677 -26.47 1.60 0.49
CA ILE A 677 -26.13 0.36 1.18
C ILE A 677 -24.69 -0.04 0.86
N ASP A 678 -23.92 -0.32 1.90
CA ASP A 678 -22.57 -0.87 1.80
C ASP A 678 -22.62 -2.38 1.57
N TYR A 679 -23.00 -2.76 0.35
CA TYR A 679 -23.03 -4.16 -0.08
C TYR A 679 -21.69 -4.87 0.13
N ARG A 680 -20.58 -4.13 0.19
CA ARG A 680 -19.24 -4.69 0.36
C ARG A 680 -19.00 -5.15 1.79
N LEU A 681 -19.29 -4.31 2.77
CA LEU A 681 -19.23 -4.73 4.18
C LEU A 681 -20.27 -5.81 4.48
N LEU A 682 -21.46 -5.70 3.87
CA LEU A 682 -22.50 -6.71 4.01
C LEU A 682 -22.06 -8.08 3.43
N TYR A 683 -21.35 -8.08 2.29
CA TYR A 683 -20.76 -9.30 1.73
C TYR A 683 -19.65 -9.88 2.61
N SER A 684 -18.78 -9.04 3.20
CA SER A 684 -17.77 -9.51 4.15
C SER A 684 -18.42 -10.23 5.36
N ARG A 685 -19.54 -9.71 5.87
CA ARG A 685 -20.32 -10.38 6.93
C ARG A 685 -20.93 -11.70 6.46
N TYR A 686 -21.51 -11.72 5.26
CA TYR A 686 -22.03 -12.95 4.63
C TYR A 686 -20.96 -14.04 4.51
N LEU A 687 -19.77 -13.68 4.03
CA LEU A 687 -18.65 -14.61 3.92
C LEU A 687 -18.24 -15.17 5.29
N ALA A 688 -18.18 -14.32 6.32
CA ALA A 688 -17.84 -14.76 7.68
C ALA A 688 -18.87 -15.76 8.22
N ASP A 689 -20.16 -15.49 8.04
CA ASP A 689 -21.25 -16.38 8.45
C ASP A 689 -21.26 -17.69 7.67
N ALA A 690 -21.09 -17.63 6.35
CA ALA A 690 -21.04 -18.82 5.50
C ALA A 690 -19.86 -19.72 5.84
N ILE A 691 -18.68 -19.16 6.08
CA ILE A 691 -17.50 -19.94 6.48
C ILE A 691 -17.72 -20.57 7.85
N LYS A 692 -18.26 -19.81 8.82
CA LYS A 692 -18.58 -20.31 10.16
C LYS A 692 -19.62 -21.42 10.15
N ALA A 693 -20.62 -21.32 9.27
CA ALA A 693 -21.66 -22.34 9.07
C ALA A 693 -21.19 -23.52 8.20
N GLU A 694 -19.93 -23.53 7.78
CA GLU A 694 -19.38 -24.54 6.87
C GLU A 694 -20.13 -24.66 5.53
N GLN A 695 -20.72 -23.56 5.05
CA GLN A 695 -21.48 -23.49 3.80
C GLN A 695 -20.65 -22.95 2.63
N GLY A 696 -21.16 -23.13 1.41
CA GLY A 696 -20.61 -22.49 0.21
C GLY A 696 -20.83 -20.98 0.23
N VAL A 697 -20.17 -20.24 -0.66
CA VAL A 697 -20.33 -18.79 -0.82
C VAL A 697 -20.67 -18.47 -2.26
N VAL A 698 -21.51 -17.47 -2.50
CA VAL A 698 -21.69 -16.94 -3.87
C VAL A 698 -20.68 -15.84 -4.17
N SER A 699 -20.43 -15.57 -5.45
CA SER A 699 -19.60 -14.43 -5.88
C SER A 699 -20.17 -13.08 -5.42
N PHE A 700 -19.31 -12.07 -5.25
CA PHE A 700 -19.76 -10.75 -4.81
C PHE A 700 -20.83 -10.14 -5.73
N SER A 701 -20.71 -10.34 -7.04
CA SER A 701 -21.72 -9.84 -8.00
C SER A 701 -23.07 -10.50 -7.80
N SER A 702 -23.09 -11.83 -7.61
CA SER A 702 -24.33 -12.59 -7.37
C SER A 702 -24.94 -12.23 -6.01
N PHE A 703 -24.11 -12.10 -4.98
CA PHE A 703 -24.56 -11.62 -3.67
C PHE A 703 -25.21 -10.25 -3.76
N ARG A 704 -24.56 -9.30 -4.46
CA ARG A 704 -25.05 -7.93 -4.60
C ARG A 704 -26.37 -7.88 -5.35
N GLU A 705 -26.52 -8.65 -6.43
CA GLU A 705 -27.78 -8.74 -7.19
C GLU A 705 -28.91 -9.25 -6.30
N GLN A 706 -28.71 -10.37 -5.61
CA GLN A 706 -29.72 -10.95 -4.69
C GLN A 706 -30.04 -10.00 -3.53
N ALA A 707 -29.02 -9.41 -2.90
CA ALA A 707 -29.20 -8.51 -1.78
C ALA A 707 -29.95 -7.24 -2.18
N ALA A 708 -29.69 -6.69 -3.37
CA ALA A 708 -30.43 -5.54 -3.89
C ALA A 708 -31.90 -5.86 -4.15
N GLU A 709 -32.21 -7.04 -4.68
CA GLU A 709 -33.61 -7.47 -4.86
C GLU A 709 -34.36 -7.60 -3.52
N ILE A 710 -33.67 -8.03 -2.46
CA ILE A 710 -34.26 -8.21 -1.13
C ILE A 710 -34.42 -6.88 -0.37
N LEU A 711 -33.46 -5.98 -0.51
CA LEU A 711 -33.38 -4.74 0.29
C LEU A 711 -34.08 -3.54 -0.36
N GLY A 712 -34.45 -3.63 -1.65
CA GLY A 712 -35.09 -2.55 -2.41
C GLY A 712 -34.09 -1.54 -2.93
#